data_AF-A0A0M1GJV1-F1
#
_entry.id   AF-A0A0M1GJV1-F1
#
_cell.length_a   1.000
_cell.length_b   1.000
_cell.length_c   1.000
_cell.angle_alpha   90.00
_cell.angle_beta   90.00
_cell.angle_gamma   90.00
#
_symmetry.space_group_name_H-M   'P 1'
#
loop_
_entity.id
_entity.type
_entity.pdbx_description
1 polymer ?
#
loop_
_entity_poly.entity_id
_entity_poly.type
_entity_poly.pdbx_seq_one_letter_code
_entity_poly.pdbx_strand_id
1 'polypeptide(L)'
;MAVDYVYDSAKLTPDQIERLKKLRDRNSEYWKEETYHIKSNYSAVPPIPLFFPRNSFTEELENINSTKKISFYDQKYTEDYLVGFAKGLGVEKRNGDTEVTARKYLKECLNTGTYNTDPSCDTLHALLREDHLGTSKLTLRSSIFSIYQIVKNSHINSEILAIGNYTKLLHKLQDNWTYSNWLKHSYETSAELGLQLGVQDNSHVIGQTIDLTLFALEDSLWEPRWDSDIETFITQNADIRFNTKNESLLVKEDYAGGARFRFAYDLKDKVPETPVLTFEKNITGTSDIIFEGKALDNLKHLDGHQIVKVNGTAEKNAFRLSGKYRKGIYTLSLQQRPEGFFTKVQERDDIAIYAQQAQAANTLFALRLNDKNSDIFDRTLPRKGLWLRLISGHLSQDVQGKTAPVEGNRKGIQLGGDVFSLQNQDYQLSFGLMGGQAEQRSTFRNPDTDNLTTGNMKGFGAGIYATWHQLQDKQTGAYVDSWVQYQRFRHRINTEDGTERFTSKGITASIEAGYNALLAEHLTEKGTQIRFYLQPQAQLTYLGVNGGLTDSGDSKVNLLGSRQLQSRVGIQAKAQFLLNKNIVIQPFVAVNALYHSKPFGVEMDGERRVINNKVAIESQLGVALKIKSHLTLQATFNRQTGKHYHAKQGALNLQWTF
;
A
#
# COMPACT_ATOMS: atom_id res chain seq x y z
N MET A 1 29.55 -19.37 16.01
CA MET A 1 30.18 -18.64 14.91
C MET A 1 30.85 -19.61 13.93
N ALA A 2 30.21 -19.93 12.80
CA ALA A 2 30.84 -20.61 11.67
C ALA A 2 31.00 -19.60 10.53
N VAL A 3 32.23 -19.23 10.21
CA VAL A 3 32.53 -18.00 9.47
C VAL A 3 32.37 -18.12 7.96
N ASP A 4 31.84 -17.04 7.36
CA ASP A 4 31.72 -16.62 5.95
C ASP A 4 31.87 -17.72 4.88
N TYR A 5 30.72 -18.29 4.51
CA TYR A 5 30.53 -18.81 3.16
C TYR A 5 29.36 -18.04 2.53
N VAL A 6 29.68 -17.03 1.72
CA VAL A 6 28.75 -16.66 0.65
C VAL A 6 28.77 -17.82 -0.33
N TYR A 7 27.60 -18.42 -0.61
CA TYR A 7 27.40 -19.53 -1.52
C TYR A 7 27.84 -19.15 -2.95
N ASP A 8 29.13 -19.21 -3.18
CA ASP A 8 29.73 -19.20 -4.51
C ASP A 8 29.95 -20.66 -4.87
N SER A 9 28.97 -21.25 -5.56
CA SER A 9 29.06 -22.65 -6.02
C SER A 9 30.23 -22.88 -6.99
N ALA A 10 30.85 -21.82 -7.51
CA ALA A 10 32.08 -21.93 -8.29
C ALA A 10 33.33 -22.14 -7.40
N LYS A 11 33.21 -21.95 -6.08
CA LYS A 11 34.29 -22.12 -5.09
C LYS A 11 34.12 -23.33 -4.18
N LEU A 12 33.00 -24.05 -4.27
CA LEU A 12 32.67 -25.20 -3.43
C LEU A 12 32.50 -26.46 -4.25
N THR A 13 33.00 -27.59 -3.75
CA THR A 13 32.73 -28.90 -4.34
C THR A 13 31.28 -29.33 -4.08
N PRO A 14 30.69 -30.20 -4.92
CA PRO A 14 29.35 -30.76 -4.67
C PRO A 14 29.20 -31.38 -3.27
N ASP A 15 30.22 -32.08 -2.79
CA ASP A 15 30.26 -32.69 -1.45
C ASP A 15 30.23 -31.64 -0.34
N GLN A 16 30.98 -30.55 -0.49
CA GLN A 16 30.96 -29.43 0.47
C GLN A 16 29.58 -28.76 0.52
N ILE A 17 28.91 -28.62 -0.63
CA ILE A 17 27.55 -28.09 -0.71
C ILE A 17 26.56 -29.03 -0.01
N GLU A 18 26.66 -30.34 -0.22
CA GLU A 18 25.79 -31.32 0.45
C GLU A 18 25.99 -31.28 1.98
N ARG A 19 27.25 -31.23 2.44
CA ARG A 19 27.55 -31.13 3.88
C ARG A 19 27.01 -29.84 4.49
N LEU A 20 27.14 -28.70 3.82
CA LEU A 20 26.55 -27.44 4.26
C LEU A 20 25.02 -27.52 4.34
N LYS A 21 24.36 -28.20 3.40
CA LYS A 21 22.90 -28.44 3.49
C LYS A 21 22.54 -29.22 4.75
N LYS A 22 23.29 -30.27 5.07
CA LYS A 22 23.06 -31.06 6.29
C LYS A 22 23.34 -30.26 7.55
N LEU A 23 24.38 -29.43 7.57
CA LEU A 23 24.65 -28.52 8.68
C LEU A 23 23.51 -27.50 8.88
N ARG A 24 22.90 -26.98 7.83
CA ARG A 24 21.74 -26.06 7.96
C ARG A 24 20.48 -26.74 8.45
N ASP A 25 20.31 -28.02 8.11
CA ASP A 25 19.16 -28.81 8.54
C ASP A 25 19.31 -29.18 10.01
N ARG A 26 18.55 -28.50 10.87
CA ARG A 26 18.50 -28.76 12.33
C ARG A 26 18.15 -30.20 12.71
N ASN A 27 17.53 -30.97 11.81
CA ASN A 27 17.17 -32.38 12.06
C ASN A 27 18.22 -33.36 11.55
N SER A 28 19.30 -32.87 10.94
CA SER A 28 20.34 -33.73 10.38
C SER A 28 21.10 -34.48 11.48
N GLU A 29 21.86 -35.48 11.04
CA GLU A 29 22.79 -36.23 11.88
C GLU A 29 23.80 -35.35 12.64
N TYR A 30 24.03 -34.12 12.18
CA TYR A 30 24.98 -33.19 12.80
C TYR A 30 24.48 -32.67 14.15
N TRP A 31 23.16 -32.60 14.36
CA TRP A 31 22.54 -31.99 15.53
C TRP A 31 21.88 -32.99 16.48
N LYS A 32 22.11 -34.29 16.27
CA LYS A 32 21.57 -35.33 17.16
C LYS A 32 22.38 -35.43 18.45
N GLU A 33 21.69 -35.76 19.54
CA GLU A 33 22.27 -35.94 20.88
C GLU A 33 23.47 -36.90 20.88
N GLU A 34 23.38 -37.99 20.12
CA GLU A 34 24.43 -38.99 19.94
C GLU A 34 25.76 -38.44 19.36
N THR A 35 25.73 -37.27 18.72
CA THR A 35 26.91 -36.60 18.16
C THR A 35 27.73 -35.87 19.22
N TYR A 36 27.10 -35.47 20.34
CA TYR A 36 27.73 -34.64 21.39
C TYR A 36 27.86 -35.35 22.75
N HIS A 37 27.31 -36.55 22.85
CA HIS A 37 27.16 -37.28 24.10
C HIS A 37 28.20 -38.39 24.24
N ILE A 38 28.93 -38.40 25.36
CA ILE A 38 29.82 -39.51 25.75
C ILE A 38 29.11 -40.40 26.76
N LYS A 39 28.73 -41.62 26.37
CA LYS A 39 28.22 -42.61 27.32
C LYS A 39 29.38 -43.11 28.18
N SER A 40 29.34 -42.85 29.49
CA SER A 40 30.25 -43.45 30.46
C SER A 40 29.73 -44.84 30.85
N ASN A 41 30.59 -45.87 30.75
CA ASN A 41 30.29 -47.22 31.26
C ASN A 41 30.46 -47.35 32.78
N TYR A 42 30.93 -46.31 33.47
CA TYR A 42 30.96 -46.32 34.93
C TYR A 42 29.61 -45.86 35.46
N SER A 43 28.92 -46.74 36.19
CA SER A 43 27.66 -46.47 36.90
C SER A 43 27.71 -45.28 37.88
N ALA A 44 28.89 -44.68 38.07
CA ALA A 44 29.18 -43.61 39.02
C ALA A 44 29.63 -42.28 38.37
N VAL A 45 29.77 -42.21 37.02
CA VAL A 45 30.13 -40.96 36.33
C VAL A 45 29.07 -40.69 35.27
N PRO A 46 28.29 -39.59 35.37
CA PRO A 46 27.28 -39.28 34.39
C PRO A 46 27.94 -39.01 33.03
N PRO A 47 27.20 -39.17 31.92
CA PRO A 47 27.66 -38.73 30.61
C PRO A 47 28.12 -37.27 30.68
N ILE A 48 29.37 -37.00 30.30
CA ILE A 48 29.92 -35.65 30.28
C ILE A 48 29.98 -35.21 28.81
N PRO A 49 29.44 -34.04 28.46
CA PRO A 49 29.62 -33.53 27.12
C PRO A 49 31.09 -33.16 26.86
N LEU A 50 31.57 -33.46 25.65
CA LEU A 50 32.98 -33.37 25.26
C LEU A 50 33.50 -31.92 25.20
N PHE A 51 32.62 -30.92 25.12
CA PHE A 51 32.94 -29.53 24.78
C PHE A 51 32.90 -28.60 25.99
N PHE A 52 34.05 -28.08 26.41
CA PHE A 52 34.11 -27.09 27.48
C PHE A 52 34.15 -25.67 26.90
N PRO A 53 33.41 -24.70 27.47
CA PRO A 53 33.59 -23.31 27.12
C PRO A 53 35.03 -22.86 27.46
N ARG A 54 35.63 -22.03 26.62
CA ARG A 54 36.87 -21.32 26.97
C ARG A 54 36.51 -20.34 28.09
N ASN A 55 37.09 -20.54 29.29
CA ASN A 55 36.90 -19.76 30.53
C ASN A 55 35.76 -18.72 30.50
N SER A 56 34.60 -19.18 30.95
CA SER A 56 33.40 -18.41 31.21
C SER A 56 33.64 -17.26 32.20
N PHE A 57 32.96 -16.13 31.96
CA PHE A 57 32.70 -14.96 32.82
C PHE A 57 33.33 -13.61 32.41
N THR A 58 34.42 -13.53 31.63
CA THR A 58 35.07 -12.21 31.36
C THR A 58 35.71 -12.00 29.97
N GLU A 59 35.77 -12.98 29.08
CA GLU A 59 36.36 -12.78 27.73
C GLU A 59 35.31 -12.20 26.76
N GLU A 60 35.34 -10.88 26.56
CA GLU A 60 34.68 -10.23 25.42
C GLU A 60 35.35 -10.71 24.12
N LEU A 61 34.56 -10.96 23.08
CA LEU A 61 35.14 -11.24 21.76
C LEU A 61 35.93 -10.01 21.32
N GLU A 62 37.21 -10.15 20.97
CA GLU A 62 37.98 -9.03 20.40
C GLU A 62 37.20 -8.44 19.22
N ASN A 63 36.97 -7.12 19.24
CA ASN A 63 36.24 -6.40 18.19
C ASN A 63 36.68 -6.89 16.81
N ILE A 64 35.76 -7.54 16.10
CA ILE A 64 36.00 -8.01 14.75
C ILE A 64 35.95 -6.79 13.86
N ASN A 65 37.12 -6.37 13.37
CA ASN A 65 37.22 -5.26 12.43
C ASN A 65 36.31 -5.55 11.23
N SER A 66 35.30 -4.70 11.03
CA SER A 66 34.28 -4.82 10.00
C SER A 66 34.80 -4.80 8.56
N THR A 67 36.06 -4.40 8.36
CA THR A 67 36.75 -4.44 7.06
C THR A 67 37.52 -5.75 6.82
N LYS A 68 37.68 -6.59 7.84
CA LYS A 68 38.36 -7.89 7.71
C LYS A 68 37.34 -8.98 7.41
N LYS A 69 37.53 -9.65 6.28
CA LYS A 69 36.87 -10.94 6.03
C LYS A 69 37.51 -11.97 6.94
N ILE A 70 36.79 -12.37 7.97
CA ILE A 70 37.18 -13.54 8.74
C ILE A 70 36.76 -14.76 7.92
N SER A 71 37.57 -15.80 7.90
CA SER A 71 37.24 -17.11 7.37
C SER A 71 37.31 -18.15 8.48
N PHE A 72 36.64 -19.29 8.29
CA PHE A 72 36.77 -20.45 9.17
C PHE A 72 38.23 -20.94 9.31
N TYR A 73 39.09 -20.55 8.38
CA TYR A 73 40.51 -20.91 8.36
C TYR A 73 41.43 -19.88 9.03
N ASP A 74 40.90 -18.75 9.53
CA ASP A 74 41.75 -17.74 10.16
C ASP A 74 42.32 -18.27 11.48
N GLN A 75 43.62 -18.52 11.46
CA GLN A 75 44.37 -19.12 12.56
C GLN A 75 44.26 -18.29 13.84
N LYS A 76 44.21 -16.96 13.76
CA LYS A 76 44.00 -16.06 14.92
C LYS A 76 42.72 -16.39 15.72
N TYR A 77 41.67 -16.84 15.03
CA TYR A 77 40.40 -17.23 15.65
C TYR A 77 40.22 -18.75 15.65
N THR A 78 41.29 -19.52 15.41
CA THR A 78 41.29 -20.99 15.39
C THR A 78 42.56 -21.60 16.03
N GLU A 79 43.39 -20.80 16.73
CA GLU A 79 44.78 -21.10 17.10
C GLU A 79 44.92 -22.24 18.14
N ASP A 80 44.05 -22.26 19.16
CA ASP A 80 44.04 -23.28 20.23
C ASP A 80 42.97 -24.38 20.01
N TYR A 81 42.44 -24.54 18.79
CA TYR A 81 41.17 -25.22 18.57
C TYR A 81 41.38 -26.73 18.37
N LEU A 82 41.31 -27.47 19.47
CA LEU A 82 41.32 -28.93 19.45
C LEU A 82 39.96 -29.58 19.10
N VAL A 83 38.94 -28.83 18.68
CA VAL A 83 37.55 -29.24 19.00
C VAL A 83 36.58 -29.38 17.83
N GLY A 84 36.33 -30.63 17.44
CA GLY A 84 35.01 -31.29 17.27
C GLY A 84 33.95 -30.71 16.33
N PHE A 85 33.64 -29.41 16.40
CA PHE A 85 32.62 -28.80 15.54
C PHE A 85 33.23 -28.06 14.35
N ALA A 86 34.46 -27.57 14.52
CA ALA A 86 35.25 -27.01 13.43
C ALA A 86 36.18 -28.03 12.75
N LYS A 87 36.31 -29.24 13.31
CA LYS A 87 37.17 -30.31 12.74
C LYS A 87 36.42 -31.60 12.40
N GLY A 88 35.16 -31.76 12.79
CA GLY A 88 34.44 -33.03 12.66
C GLY A 88 33.20 -32.99 11.79
N LEU A 89 32.86 -31.85 11.18
CA LEU A 89 31.60 -31.69 10.47
C LEU A 89 31.77 -30.71 9.30
N GLY A 90 32.30 -31.19 8.17
CA GLY A 90 32.32 -30.39 6.93
C GLY A 90 33.67 -30.16 6.25
N VAL A 91 34.79 -30.71 6.75
CA VAL A 91 36.11 -30.60 6.07
C VAL A 91 36.63 -31.99 5.69
N GLU A 92 37.14 -32.15 4.47
CA GLU A 92 37.50 -33.45 3.89
C GLU A 92 38.73 -34.09 4.56
N LYS A 93 39.76 -33.28 4.88
CA LYS A 93 40.98 -33.68 5.60
C LYS A 93 41.59 -32.46 6.31
N ARG A 94 42.27 -32.68 7.44
CA ARG A 94 43.21 -31.69 8.01
C ARG A 94 44.32 -32.40 8.78
N ASN A 95 45.58 -32.05 8.53
CA ASN A 95 46.79 -32.75 9.01
C ASN A 95 46.90 -34.24 8.62
N GLY A 96 46.14 -34.70 7.62
CA GLY A 96 46.17 -36.09 7.12
C GLY A 96 44.99 -36.95 7.56
N ASP A 97 44.25 -36.52 8.59
CA ASP A 97 43.17 -37.31 9.21
C ASP A 97 41.77 -36.95 8.67
N THR A 98 40.88 -37.96 8.61
CA THR A 98 39.54 -37.83 8.04
C THR A 98 38.44 -37.75 9.12
N GLU A 99 37.38 -36.97 8.85
CA GLU A 99 36.17 -36.84 9.69
C GLU A 99 35.60 -38.21 10.15
N VAL A 100 35.71 -39.21 9.27
CA VAL A 100 35.26 -40.58 9.51
C VAL A 100 35.98 -41.22 10.70
N THR A 101 37.29 -41.01 10.82
CA THR A 101 38.14 -41.57 11.89
C THR A 101 37.75 -41.00 13.27
N ALA A 102 37.54 -39.68 13.36
CA ALA A 102 37.13 -39.03 14.61
C ALA A 102 35.72 -39.45 15.07
N ARG A 103 34.75 -39.48 14.14
CA ARG A 103 33.40 -39.98 14.42
C ARG A 103 33.41 -41.45 14.84
N LYS A 104 34.25 -42.27 14.21
CA LYS A 104 34.42 -43.69 14.53
C LYS A 104 34.95 -43.88 15.95
N TYR A 105 35.99 -43.12 16.34
CA TYR A 105 36.51 -43.15 17.72
C TYR A 105 35.45 -42.75 18.76
N LEU A 106 34.75 -41.64 18.55
CA LEU A 106 33.70 -41.19 19.47
C LEU A 106 32.60 -42.25 19.61
N LYS A 107 32.14 -42.82 18.49
CA LYS A 107 31.03 -43.77 18.47
C LYS A 107 31.39 -45.17 18.96
N GLU A 108 32.54 -45.69 18.57
CA GLU A 108 32.93 -47.10 18.77
C GLU A 108 33.85 -47.32 19.97
N CYS A 109 34.52 -46.27 20.46
CA CYS A 109 35.50 -46.36 21.55
C CYS A 109 35.09 -45.57 22.79
N LEU A 110 34.79 -44.28 22.61
CA LEU A 110 34.49 -43.39 23.72
C LEU A 110 33.09 -43.67 24.29
N ASN A 111 32.08 -43.81 23.41
CA ASN A 111 30.67 -44.04 23.79
C ASN A 111 30.36 -45.48 24.21
N THR A 112 31.21 -46.43 23.89
CA THR A 112 31.08 -47.85 24.27
C THR A 112 31.88 -48.17 25.52
N GLY A 113 32.68 -47.22 26.03
CA GLY A 113 33.60 -47.41 27.14
C GLY A 113 34.77 -48.36 26.85
N THR A 114 35.01 -48.71 25.58
CA THR A 114 36.08 -49.64 25.17
C THR A 114 37.41 -48.95 24.90
N TYR A 115 37.51 -47.64 25.11
CA TYR A 115 38.72 -46.86 24.81
C TYR A 115 40.01 -47.35 25.52
N ASN A 116 39.90 -48.06 26.65
CA ASN A 116 41.03 -48.67 27.36
C ASN A 116 41.17 -50.19 27.11
N THR A 117 40.25 -50.82 26.38
CA THR A 117 40.15 -52.28 26.25
C THR A 117 40.21 -52.78 24.81
N ASP A 118 39.88 -51.93 23.84
CA ASP A 118 39.99 -52.22 22.41
C ASP A 118 41.24 -51.53 21.82
N PRO A 119 42.25 -52.29 21.35
CA PRO A 119 43.48 -51.74 20.77
C PRO A 119 43.27 -50.85 19.54
N SER A 120 42.15 -51.04 18.83
CA SER A 120 41.79 -50.16 17.71
C SER A 120 41.51 -48.74 18.21
N CYS A 121 41.03 -48.60 19.45
CA CYS A 121 40.77 -47.32 20.10
C CYS A 121 42.03 -46.58 20.49
N ASP A 122 43.11 -47.26 20.87
CA ASP A 122 44.42 -46.64 21.07
C ASP A 122 44.97 -46.09 19.75
N THR A 123 44.78 -46.82 18.66
CA THR A 123 45.21 -46.42 17.32
C THR A 123 44.42 -45.20 16.83
N LEU A 124 43.10 -45.24 17.00
CA LEU A 124 42.19 -44.12 16.72
C LEU A 124 42.47 -42.90 17.62
N HIS A 125 42.82 -43.10 18.89
CA HIS A 125 43.17 -42.04 19.84
C HIS A 125 44.53 -41.39 19.52
N ALA A 126 45.53 -42.19 19.10
CA ALA A 126 46.85 -41.71 18.71
C ALA A 126 46.80 -40.81 17.47
N LEU A 127 45.91 -41.12 16.51
CA LEU A 127 45.65 -40.29 15.32
C LEU A 127 45.00 -38.94 15.66
N LEU A 128 44.52 -38.73 16.89
CA LEU A 128 43.85 -37.48 17.31
C LEU A 128 44.74 -36.56 18.17
N ARG A 129 46.01 -36.92 18.42
CA ARG A 129 46.95 -36.11 19.23
C ARG A 129 47.77 -35.12 18.39
N GLU A 130 47.71 -33.84 18.78
CA GLU A 130 48.87 -32.96 18.82
C GLU A 130 49.03 -32.52 20.28
N ASP A 131 50.19 -32.83 20.86
CA ASP A 131 50.49 -32.66 22.28
C ASP A 131 50.80 -31.20 22.64
N HIS A 132 50.72 -30.89 23.95
CA HIS A 132 51.71 -30.05 24.62
C HIS A 132 51.63 -30.05 26.16
N LEU A 133 50.73 -30.81 26.82
CA LEU A 133 50.57 -30.68 28.28
C LEU A 133 50.24 -31.97 29.04
N GLY A 134 50.56 -33.16 28.51
CA GLY A 134 50.77 -34.39 29.32
C GLY A 134 49.65 -34.80 30.29
N THR A 135 48.43 -34.30 30.13
CA THR A 135 47.28 -34.59 30.99
C THR A 135 46.24 -35.31 30.15
N SER A 136 45.91 -36.53 30.55
CA SER A 136 45.05 -37.49 29.85
C SER A 136 43.56 -37.12 29.87
N LYS A 137 43.20 -35.87 29.58
CA LYS A 137 41.82 -35.43 29.43
C LYS A 137 41.65 -34.69 28.10
N LEU A 138 40.93 -35.31 27.16
CA LEU A 138 40.34 -34.65 25.99
C LEU A 138 39.35 -33.59 26.47
N THR A 139 39.86 -32.45 26.95
CA THR A 139 39.05 -31.28 27.25
C THR A 139 39.11 -30.38 26.04
N LEU A 140 38.00 -30.36 25.31
CA LEU A 140 37.91 -29.63 24.07
C LEU A 140 37.37 -28.23 24.35
N ARG A 141 38.25 -27.21 24.41
CA ARG A 141 37.86 -25.80 24.61
C ARG A 141 37.46 -25.11 23.31
N SER A 142 36.26 -24.51 23.26
CA SER A 142 35.74 -23.84 22.06
C SER A 142 35.16 -22.46 22.34
N SER A 143 35.61 -21.44 21.59
CA SER A 143 34.98 -20.11 21.58
C SER A 143 33.64 -20.10 20.81
N ILE A 144 33.32 -21.16 20.06
CA ILE A 144 32.06 -21.32 19.32
C ILE A 144 30.91 -21.79 20.23
N PHE A 145 31.23 -22.47 21.33
CA PHE A 145 30.28 -22.94 22.36
C PHE A 145 30.45 -22.19 23.69
N SER A 146 30.91 -20.94 23.64
CA SER A 146 30.94 -20.11 24.84
C SER A 146 29.51 -19.81 25.29
N ILE A 147 29.21 -20.14 26.54
CA ILE A 147 27.89 -20.01 27.18
C ILE A 147 27.32 -18.58 27.15
N TYR A 148 28.19 -17.58 27.08
CA TYR A 148 27.81 -16.18 26.94
C TYR A 148 28.79 -15.48 26.00
N GLN A 149 28.27 -14.81 24.96
CA GLN A 149 29.08 -14.05 24.01
C GLN A 149 28.40 -12.72 23.72
N ILE A 150 29.18 -11.63 23.79
CA ILE A 150 28.73 -10.30 23.37
C ILE A 150 29.53 -9.88 22.13
N VAL A 151 28.82 -9.53 21.07
CA VAL A 151 29.35 -8.94 19.85
C VAL A 151 29.08 -7.44 19.89
N LYS A 152 30.13 -6.63 19.86
CA LYS A 152 30.06 -5.15 19.87
C LYS A 152 30.73 -4.59 18.63
N ASN A 153 30.16 -3.54 18.03
CA ASN A 153 30.73 -2.78 16.91
C ASN A 153 31.41 -3.65 15.83
N SER A 154 30.75 -4.74 15.44
CA SER A 154 31.32 -5.77 14.58
C SER A 154 30.44 -6.07 13.37
N HIS A 155 31.07 -6.42 12.24
CA HIS A 155 30.36 -6.95 11.08
C HIS A 155 30.69 -8.43 10.88
N ILE A 156 29.70 -9.30 11.08
CA ILE A 156 29.86 -10.76 10.98
C ILE A 156 29.00 -11.25 9.83
N ASN A 157 29.62 -11.78 8.79
CA ASN A 157 28.92 -12.49 7.73
C ASN A 157 29.16 -13.99 7.90
N SER A 158 28.10 -14.75 8.20
CA SER A 158 28.20 -16.17 8.48
C SER A 158 27.06 -16.95 7.84
N GLU A 159 27.33 -18.24 7.60
CA GLU A 159 26.28 -19.17 7.20
C GLU A 159 25.42 -19.57 8.40
N ILE A 160 26.09 -19.92 9.50
CA ILE A 160 25.49 -20.24 10.79
C ILE A 160 26.11 -19.30 11.82
N LEU A 161 25.26 -18.42 12.37
CA LEU A 161 25.65 -17.41 13.34
C LEU A 161 25.89 -18.07 14.71
N ALA A 162 24.89 -18.78 15.21
CA ALA A 162 24.91 -19.39 16.53
C ALA A 162 24.11 -20.70 16.60
N ILE A 163 24.53 -21.61 17.48
CA ILE A 163 23.91 -22.92 17.70
C ILE A 163 23.77 -23.10 19.21
N GLY A 164 22.57 -23.31 19.72
CA GLY A 164 22.31 -23.54 21.16
C GLY A 164 21.88 -24.97 21.54
N ASN A 165 21.79 -25.90 20.58
CA ASN A 165 21.36 -27.29 20.83
C ASN A 165 22.24 -28.03 21.87
N TYR A 166 23.51 -27.63 22.01
CA TYR A 166 24.41 -28.12 23.05
C TYR A 166 23.86 -27.91 24.47
N THR A 167 23.15 -26.80 24.71
CA THR A 167 22.62 -26.51 26.05
C THR A 167 21.39 -27.34 26.39
N LYS A 168 20.54 -27.68 25.41
CA LYS A 168 19.44 -28.63 25.62
C LYS A 168 19.95 -30.01 26.05
N LEU A 169 21.09 -30.43 25.48
CA LEU A 169 21.77 -31.65 25.87
C LEU A 169 22.31 -31.58 27.30
N LEU A 170 22.93 -30.45 27.68
CA LEU A 170 23.38 -30.20 29.06
C LEU A 170 22.23 -30.26 30.07
N HIS A 171 21.09 -29.61 29.78
CA HIS A 171 19.91 -29.63 30.65
C HIS A 171 19.36 -31.04 30.89
N LYS A 172 19.23 -31.87 29.85
CA LYS A 172 18.77 -33.26 30.00
C LYS A 172 19.68 -34.09 30.92
N LEU A 173 20.97 -33.76 30.97
CA LEU A 173 21.96 -34.46 31.77
C LEU A 173 21.98 -34.00 33.24
N GLN A 174 21.55 -32.78 33.51
CA GLN A 174 21.54 -32.17 34.85
C GLN A 174 20.70 -32.99 35.86
N ASP A 175 19.56 -33.54 35.42
CA ASP A 175 18.67 -34.34 36.28
C ASP A 175 19.31 -35.66 36.77
N ASN A 176 20.35 -36.15 36.09
CA ASN A 176 21.02 -37.41 36.41
C ASN A 176 22.32 -37.24 37.22
N TRP A 177 22.71 -36.01 37.59
CA TRP A 177 23.98 -35.75 38.26
C TRP A 177 23.86 -35.87 39.79
N THR A 178 24.41 -36.96 40.33
CA THR A 178 24.37 -37.26 41.77
C THR A 178 25.68 -37.02 42.53
N TYR A 179 26.75 -36.50 41.91
CA TYR A 179 28.02 -36.25 42.63
C TYR A 179 28.83 -35.03 42.16
N SER A 180 29.49 -34.39 43.15
CA SER A 180 30.32 -33.16 43.13
C SER A 180 29.56 -31.82 43.16
N ASN A 181 29.61 -31.13 44.31
CA ASN A 181 29.14 -29.74 44.46
C ASN A 181 29.89 -28.76 43.53
N TRP A 182 31.13 -29.05 43.14
CA TRP A 182 31.90 -28.20 42.22
C TRP A 182 31.44 -28.35 40.76
N LEU A 183 31.18 -29.58 40.30
CA LEU A 183 30.60 -29.81 38.97
C LEU A 183 29.16 -29.26 38.95
N LYS A 184 28.36 -29.60 39.96
CA LYS A 184 27.01 -29.06 40.13
C LYS A 184 27.01 -27.53 40.12
N HIS A 185 27.89 -26.85 40.85
CA HIS A 185 27.98 -25.38 40.84
C HIS A 185 28.46 -24.78 39.51
N SER A 186 29.45 -25.42 38.86
CA SER A 186 30.00 -24.96 37.56
C SER A 186 29.01 -25.16 36.41
N TYR A 187 28.14 -26.17 36.54
CA TYR A 187 27.14 -26.50 35.53
C TYR A 187 25.73 -26.00 35.86
N GLU A 188 25.36 -25.74 37.11
CA GLU A 188 24.08 -25.10 37.46
C GLU A 188 24.01 -23.71 36.84
N THR A 189 25.07 -22.92 36.94
CA THR A 189 25.13 -21.59 36.31
C THR A 189 25.15 -21.64 34.79
N SER A 190 25.81 -22.63 34.17
CA SER A 190 25.86 -22.74 32.69
C SER A 190 24.66 -23.46 32.08
N ALA A 191 24.00 -24.35 32.83
CA ALA A 191 22.72 -24.92 32.46
C ALA A 191 21.62 -23.86 32.63
N GLU A 192 21.49 -23.18 33.76
CA GLU A 192 20.48 -22.11 33.93
C GLU A 192 20.57 -20.98 32.89
N LEU A 193 21.78 -20.68 32.36
CA LEU A 193 21.98 -19.56 31.45
C LEU A 193 21.81 -19.90 29.96
N GLY A 194 21.89 -21.16 29.51
CA GLY A 194 21.79 -21.38 28.07
C GLY A 194 23.05 -20.98 27.28
N LEU A 195 23.05 -21.24 25.97
CA LEU A 195 23.96 -20.53 25.07
C LEU A 195 23.32 -19.18 24.72
N GLN A 196 23.94 -18.10 25.18
CA GLN A 196 23.45 -16.73 24.98
C GLN A 196 24.31 -15.94 24.01
N LEU A 197 23.65 -15.20 23.11
CA LEU A 197 24.30 -14.25 22.21
C LEU A 197 23.73 -12.85 22.44
N GLY A 198 24.58 -11.92 22.85
CA GLY A 198 24.33 -10.48 22.82
C GLY A 198 24.95 -9.87 21.56
N VAL A 199 24.21 -9.05 20.83
CA VAL A 199 24.73 -8.27 19.69
C VAL A 199 24.31 -6.83 19.90
N GLN A 200 25.29 -5.94 20.03
CA GLN A 200 25.08 -4.55 20.40
C GLN A 200 26.05 -3.58 19.70
N ASP A 201 25.91 -2.28 20.00
CA ASP A 201 26.82 -1.21 19.56
C ASP A 201 26.97 -1.11 18.03
N ASN A 202 25.86 -0.97 17.30
CA ASN A 202 25.83 -0.83 15.83
C ASN A 202 26.50 -1.99 15.09
N SER A 203 26.34 -3.21 15.62
CA SER A 203 26.83 -4.42 14.97
C SER A 203 25.91 -4.85 13.83
N HIS A 204 26.48 -5.53 12.84
CA HIS A 204 25.73 -6.14 11.75
C HIS A 204 26.13 -7.60 11.60
N VAL A 205 25.23 -8.50 11.98
CA VAL A 205 25.44 -9.95 11.93
C VAL A 205 24.54 -10.61 10.88
N ILE A 206 25.05 -11.59 10.15
CA ILE A 206 24.33 -12.34 9.11
C ILE A 206 24.52 -13.81 9.40
N GLY A 207 23.46 -14.62 9.39
CA GLY A 207 23.55 -16.07 9.51
C GLY A 207 22.39 -16.71 10.25
N GLN A 208 22.27 -18.03 10.12
CA GLN A 208 21.23 -18.85 10.75
C GLN A 208 21.48 -19.01 12.26
N THR A 209 20.42 -18.98 13.07
CA THR A 209 20.44 -19.48 14.45
C THR A 209 19.78 -20.86 14.52
N ILE A 210 20.37 -21.79 15.27
CA ILE A 210 19.82 -23.15 15.44
C ILE A 210 19.67 -23.42 16.94
N ASP A 211 18.44 -23.54 17.44
CA ASP A 211 18.12 -23.81 18.85
C ASP A 211 18.84 -22.87 19.84
N LEU A 212 18.96 -21.57 19.52
CA LEU A 212 19.65 -20.61 20.39
C LEU A 212 18.82 -20.30 21.65
N THR A 213 19.39 -20.42 22.85
CA THR A 213 18.64 -20.24 24.11
C THR A 213 18.23 -18.78 24.34
N LEU A 214 19.18 -17.85 24.18
CA LEU A 214 18.89 -16.42 24.31
C LEU A 214 19.62 -15.64 23.23
N PHE A 215 18.88 -14.76 22.57
CA PHE A 215 19.44 -13.75 21.68
C PHE A 215 18.99 -12.37 22.16
N ALA A 216 19.93 -11.57 22.65
CA ALA A 216 19.74 -10.15 22.88
C ALA A 216 20.31 -9.36 21.69
N LEU A 217 19.46 -8.61 21.00
CA LEU A 217 19.85 -7.75 19.88
C LEU A 217 19.50 -6.31 20.22
N GLU A 218 20.51 -5.45 20.33
CA GLU A 218 20.39 -4.05 20.73
C GLU A 218 21.09 -3.14 19.72
N ASP A 219 20.43 -2.06 19.27
CA ASP A 219 21.02 -1.04 18.38
C ASP A 219 21.82 -1.62 17.19
N SER A 220 21.35 -2.74 16.62
CA SER A 220 22.12 -3.58 15.68
C SER A 220 21.23 -4.24 14.64
N LEU A 221 21.84 -4.71 13.55
CA LEU A 221 21.18 -5.39 12.43
C LEU A 221 21.51 -6.89 12.43
N TRP A 222 20.48 -7.71 12.31
CA TRP A 222 20.61 -9.13 12.01
C TRP A 222 19.93 -9.50 10.69
N GLU A 223 20.65 -10.17 9.79
CA GLU A 223 20.08 -10.78 8.59
C GLU A 223 20.04 -12.32 8.77
N PRO A 224 18.90 -12.90 9.18
CA PRO A 224 18.76 -14.35 9.32
C PRO A 224 18.98 -15.06 7.98
N ARG A 225 19.53 -16.27 8.04
CA ARG A 225 19.57 -17.21 6.91
C ARG A 225 18.71 -18.42 7.21
N TRP A 226 18.03 -18.95 6.18
CA TRP A 226 17.21 -20.16 6.28
C TRP A 226 16.18 -20.09 7.40
N ASP A 227 15.85 -21.24 7.99
CA ASP A 227 15.00 -21.31 9.17
C ASP A 227 15.85 -21.08 10.42
N SER A 228 15.70 -19.90 11.01
CA SER A 228 16.33 -19.53 12.27
C SER A 228 15.37 -19.75 13.44
N ASP A 229 15.87 -20.25 14.55
CA ASP A 229 15.07 -20.41 15.76
C ASP A 229 15.81 -19.98 17.03
N ILE A 230 15.03 -19.40 17.94
CA ILE A 230 15.45 -18.78 19.18
C ILE A 230 14.44 -19.16 20.27
N GLU A 231 14.91 -19.48 21.45
CA GLU A 231 14.06 -19.72 22.60
C GLU A 231 13.59 -18.39 23.20
N THR A 232 14.49 -17.60 23.79
CA THR A 232 14.21 -16.25 24.30
C THR A 232 14.81 -15.17 23.40
N PHE A 233 13.98 -14.27 22.86
CA PHE A 233 14.43 -13.18 21.99
C PHE A 233 14.17 -11.81 22.63
N ILE A 234 15.25 -11.07 22.90
CA ILE A 234 15.22 -9.74 23.50
C ILE A 234 15.67 -8.74 22.44
N THR A 235 14.84 -7.73 22.17
CA THR A 235 15.13 -6.73 21.14
C THR A 235 14.96 -5.32 21.65
N GLN A 236 15.95 -4.46 21.39
CA GLN A 236 15.92 -3.04 21.71
C GLN A 236 16.48 -2.23 20.54
N ASN A 237 15.63 -1.48 19.84
CA ASN A 237 16.02 -0.76 18.62
C ASN A 237 16.75 -1.65 17.60
N ALA A 238 16.31 -2.91 17.51
CA ALA A 238 16.92 -3.93 16.67
C ALA A 238 16.32 -3.94 15.27
N ASP A 239 17.14 -4.12 14.24
CA ASP A 239 16.69 -4.42 12.88
C ASP A 239 16.91 -5.90 12.56
N ILE A 240 15.88 -6.56 12.03
CA ILE A 240 15.96 -7.94 11.55
C ILE A 240 15.51 -7.93 10.10
N ARG A 241 16.38 -8.30 9.16
CA ARG A 241 16.13 -8.15 7.73
C ARG A 241 16.14 -9.48 6.99
N PHE A 242 14.98 -9.84 6.45
CA PHE A 242 14.77 -10.98 5.57
C PHE A 242 15.00 -10.56 4.11
N ASN A 243 16.03 -11.13 3.50
CA ASN A 243 16.49 -10.86 2.16
C ASN A 243 15.97 -11.88 1.13
N THR A 244 15.51 -13.07 1.56
CA THR A 244 15.01 -14.11 0.64
C THR A 244 13.77 -14.84 1.16
N LYS A 245 13.01 -15.47 0.24
CA LYS A 245 11.79 -16.23 0.58
C LYS A 245 12.01 -17.48 1.43
N ASN A 246 13.26 -17.96 1.49
CA ASN A 246 13.65 -19.17 2.21
C ASN A 246 14.01 -18.87 3.67
N GLU A 247 13.92 -17.62 4.11
CA GLU A 247 14.23 -17.24 5.47
C GLU A 247 12.97 -17.22 6.32
N SER A 248 13.11 -17.69 7.56
CA SER A 248 12.07 -17.64 8.58
C SER A 248 12.68 -17.50 9.98
N LEU A 249 11.87 -17.05 10.92
CA LEU A 249 12.23 -16.94 12.34
C LEU A 249 11.16 -17.58 13.21
N LEU A 250 11.58 -18.48 14.10
CA LEU A 250 10.77 -19.07 15.17
C LEU A 250 11.26 -18.57 16.54
N VAL A 251 10.36 -17.99 17.35
CA VAL A 251 10.61 -17.60 18.74
C VAL A 251 9.73 -18.44 19.67
N LYS A 252 10.34 -19.16 20.62
CA LYS A 252 9.64 -20.18 21.42
C LYS A 252 9.05 -19.64 22.73
N GLU A 253 9.64 -18.60 23.29
CA GLU A 253 9.19 -17.96 24.54
C GLU A 253 8.42 -16.66 24.28
N ASP A 254 7.93 -16.03 25.36
CA ASP A 254 7.24 -14.75 25.28
C ASP A 254 8.14 -13.66 24.65
N TYR A 255 7.54 -12.79 23.83
CA TYR A 255 8.26 -11.73 23.11
C TYR A 255 7.71 -10.35 23.47
N ALA A 256 8.60 -9.45 23.91
CA ALA A 256 8.21 -8.11 24.41
C ALA A 256 8.22 -6.99 23.35
N GLY A 257 8.37 -7.34 22.07
CA GLY A 257 8.42 -6.36 20.98
C GLY A 257 9.72 -5.55 20.95
N GLY A 258 9.71 -4.42 20.23
CA GLY A 258 10.85 -3.49 20.16
C GLY A 258 11.76 -3.66 18.95
N ALA A 259 11.41 -4.53 18.00
CA ALA A 259 12.17 -4.73 16.77
C ALA A 259 11.53 -4.09 15.53
N ARG A 260 12.35 -3.87 14.51
CA ARG A 260 11.98 -3.55 13.14
C ARG A 260 12.27 -4.76 12.24
N PHE A 261 11.22 -5.47 11.82
CA PHE A 261 11.32 -6.59 10.89
C PHE A 261 11.19 -6.09 9.45
N ARG A 262 12.25 -6.23 8.66
CA ARG A 262 12.36 -5.76 7.27
C ARG A 262 12.26 -6.92 6.29
N PHE A 263 11.46 -6.78 5.25
CA PHE A 263 11.26 -7.75 4.17
C PHE A 263 11.68 -7.12 2.85
N ALA A 264 12.82 -7.56 2.30
CA ALA A 264 13.42 -6.98 1.09
C ALA A 264 13.16 -7.79 -0.19
N TYR A 265 12.41 -8.89 -0.10
CA TYR A 265 12.09 -9.78 -1.22
C TYR A 265 10.61 -9.77 -1.59
N ASP A 266 10.33 -10.19 -2.82
CA ASP A 266 8.96 -10.32 -3.34
C ASP A 266 8.28 -11.58 -2.78
N LEU A 267 7.21 -11.39 -2.01
CA LEU A 267 6.46 -12.46 -1.36
C LEU A 267 5.62 -13.30 -2.33
N LYS A 268 5.48 -12.92 -3.61
CA LYS A 268 4.64 -13.63 -4.59
C LYS A 268 4.94 -15.14 -4.69
N ASP A 269 6.19 -15.51 -4.45
CA ASP A 269 6.68 -16.88 -4.58
C ASP A 269 6.53 -17.71 -3.28
N LYS A 270 6.14 -17.06 -2.18
CA LYS A 270 5.92 -17.72 -0.88
C LYS A 270 4.44 -18.06 -0.77
N VAL A 271 4.12 -19.28 -0.35
CA VAL A 271 2.72 -19.68 -0.13
C VAL A 271 2.12 -18.75 0.92
N PRO A 272 0.93 -18.14 0.69
CA PRO A 272 0.36 -17.14 1.60
C PRO A 272 0.21 -17.59 3.05
N GLU A 273 0.02 -18.88 3.28
CA GLU A 273 -0.16 -19.50 4.60
C GLU A 273 1.18 -19.83 5.30
N THR A 274 2.32 -19.67 4.62
CA THR A 274 3.63 -19.94 5.22
C THR A 274 4.16 -18.67 5.89
N PRO A 275 4.15 -18.59 7.24
CA PRO A 275 4.62 -17.40 7.93
C PRO A 275 6.11 -17.16 7.71
N VAL A 276 6.53 -15.91 7.83
CA VAL A 276 7.96 -15.57 7.93
C VAL A 276 8.40 -15.55 9.38
N LEU A 277 7.56 -15.01 10.26
CA LEU A 277 7.77 -14.94 11.70
C LEU A 277 6.77 -15.86 12.40
N THR A 278 7.24 -16.72 13.29
CA THR A 278 6.40 -17.57 14.14
C THR A 278 6.77 -17.35 15.60
N PHE A 279 5.77 -17.02 16.42
CA PHE A 279 5.90 -16.88 17.86
C PHE A 279 5.01 -17.93 18.54
N GLU A 280 5.62 -18.79 19.35
CA GLU A 280 4.91 -19.89 20.02
C GLU A 280 4.10 -19.43 21.24
N LYS A 281 4.54 -18.38 21.93
CA LYS A 281 3.87 -17.85 23.14
C LYS A 281 3.39 -16.42 22.95
N ASN A 282 3.28 -15.67 24.05
CA ASN A 282 2.59 -14.38 24.07
C ASN A 282 3.48 -13.26 23.54
N ILE A 283 2.84 -12.24 22.97
CA ILE A 283 3.50 -11.06 22.46
C ILE A 283 2.97 -9.83 23.18
N THR A 284 3.86 -9.15 23.87
CA THR A 284 3.64 -7.86 24.52
C THR A 284 4.44 -6.76 23.81
N GLY A 285 4.07 -5.49 23.98
CA GLY A 285 4.76 -4.38 23.32
C GLY A 285 4.47 -4.27 21.82
N THR A 286 5.29 -3.49 21.09
CA THR A 286 5.05 -3.18 19.66
C THR A 286 6.32 -3.38 18.84
N SER A 287 6.17 -4.04 17.69
CA SER A 287 7.20 -4.16 16.67
C SER A 287 6.73 -3.61 15.32
N ASP A 288 7.68 -3.14 14.53
CA ASP A 288 7.44 -2.55 13.23
C ASP A 288 7.72 -3.56 12.10
N ILE A 289 6.80 -3.65 11.15
CA ILE A 289 6.92 -4.40 9.90
C ILE A 289 7.28 -3.43 8.78
N ILE A 290 8.35 -3.73 8.05
CA ILE A 290 8.90 -2.88 6.99
C ILE A 290 9.03 -3.67 5.70
N PHE A 291 8.44 -3.20 4.61
CA PHE A 291 8.62 -3.77 3.28
C PHE A 291 9.58 -2.88 2.48
N GLU A 292 10.57 -3.47 1.82
CA GLU A 292 11.64 -2.77 1.12
C GLU A 292 11.87 -3.30 -0.29
N GLY A 293 12.43 -2.43 -1.15
CA GLY A 293 12.92 -2.83 -2.47
C GLY A 293 11.85 -3.56 -3.29
N LYS A 294 12.19 -4.77 -3.74
CA LYS A 294 11.33 -5.57 -4.62
C LYS A 294 9.99 -5.95 -4.00
N ALA A 295 9.87 -5.96 -2.67
CA ALA A 295 8.61 -6.23 -2.00
C ALA A 295 7.51 -5.20 -2.35
N LEU A 296 7.90 -3.99 -2.75
CA LEU A 296 6.99 -2.88 -3.05
C LEU A 296 6.66 -2.73 -4.54
N ASP A 297 7.29 -3.51 -5.41
CA ASP A 297 7.11 -3.39 -6.86
C ASP A 297 5.67 -3.72 -7.28
N ASN A 298 5.02 -4.66 -6.57
CA ASN A 298 3.64 -5.05 -6.84
C ASN A 298 2.88 -5.40 -5.56
N LEU A 299 2.29 -4.37 -4.93
CA LEU A 299 1.51 -4.53 -3.71
C LEU A 299 0.35 -5.53 -3.86
N LYS A 300 -0.22 -5.70 -5.06
CA LYS A 300 -1.37 -6.60 -5.28
C LYS A 300 -1.06 -8.04 -4.88
N HIS A 301 0.18 -8.49 -5.07
CA HIS A 301 0.59 -9.86 -4.71
C HIS A 301 0.79 -10.05 -3.22
N LEU A 302 0.73 -8.97 -2.42
CA LEU A 302 0.84 -9.08 -0.97
C LEU A 302 -0.51 -9.37 -0.30
N ASP A 303 -1.66 -9.39 -0.98
CA ASP A 303 -2.94 -9.58 -0.28
C ASP A 303 -3.03 -10.98 0.34
N GLY A 304 -3.35 -11.04 1.64
CA GLY A 304 -3.63 -12.28 2.35
C GLY A 304 -2.42 -13.11 2.79
N HIS A 305 -1.19 -12.62 2.65
CA HIS A 305 -0.01 -13.33 3.17
C HIS A 305 0.06 -13.23 4.70
N GLN A 306 0.25 -14.37 5.37
CA GLN A 306 0.57 -14.43 6.78
C GLN A 306 2.04 -14.02 6.97
N ILE A 307 2.28 -12.86 7.57
CA ILE A 307 3.63 -12.39 7.85
C ILE A 307 4.09 -12.93 9.21
N VAL A 308 3.18 -12.85 10.18
CA VAL A 308 3.41 -13.29 11.56
C VAL A 308 2.37 -14.32 11.94
N LYS A 309 2.82 -15.46 12.43
CA LYS A 309 2.00 -16.46 13.11
C LYS A 309 2.21 -16.35 14.61
N VAL A 310 1.13 -16.38 15.37
CA VAL A 310 1.16 -16.35 16.84
C VAL A 310 0.32 -17.51 17.36
N ASN A 311 0.93 -18.43 18.10
CA ASN A 311 0.22 -19.55 18.73
C ASN A 311 -0.31 -19.19 20.13
N GLY A 312 0.33 -18.22 20.81
CA GLY A 312 -0.15 -17.63 22.05
C GLY A 312 -1.10 -16.43 21.85
N THR A 313 -1.06 -15.47 22.77
CA THR A 313 -1.86 -14.23 22.67
C THR A 313 -1.00 -13.05 22.21
N ALA A 314 -1.55 -12.14 21.39
CA ALA A 314 -0.86 -10.93 20.97
C ALA A 314 -1.69 -9.68 21.26
N GLU A 315 -1.05 -8.67 21.83
CA GLU A 315 -1.65 -7.34 21.98
C GLU A 315 -2.13 -6.78 20.63
N LYS A 316 -3.15 -5.91 20.65
CA LYS A 316 -3.76 -5.34 19.44
C LYS A 316 -2.75 -4.65 18.51
N ASN A 317 -1.73 -4.03 19.09
CA ASN A 317 -0.69 -3.29 18.38
C ASN A 317 0.67 -4.01 18.44
N ALA A 318 0.67 -5.34 18.65
CA ALA A 318 1.90 -6.13 18.71
C ALA A 318 2.77 -5.96 17.47
N PHE A 319 2.13 -5.86 16.30
CA PHE A 319 2.78 -5.51 15.05
C PHE A 319 2.02 -4.41 14.32
N ARG A 320 2.77 -3.50 13.71
CA ARG A 320 2.24 -2.45 12.83
C ARG A 320 3.19 -2.23 11.66
N LEU A 321 2.69 -1.66 10.58
CA LEU A 321 3.57 -1.20 9.50
C LEU A 321 4.32 0.07 9.96
N SER A 322 5.64 0.12 9.77
CA SER A 322 6.47 1.30 10.13
C SER A 322 6.19 2.52 9.24
N GLY A 323 5.40 2.34 8.18
CA GLY A 323 5.01 3.38 7.25
C GLY A 323 3.80 2.97 6.42
N LYS A 324 3.39 3.87 5.54
CA LYS A 324 2.27 3.67 4.63
C LYS A 324 2.82 3.21 3.29
N TYR A 325 2.41 2.03 2.83
CA TYR A 325 2.85 1.51 1.53
C TYR A 325 1.74 1.67 0.51
N ARG A 326 2.05 2.41 -0.56
CA ARG A 326 1.13 2.78 -1.63
C ARG A 326 1.82 2.57 -2.97
N LYS A 327 1.11 1.99 -3.92
CA LYS A 327 1.59 1.84 -5.30
C LYS A 327 0.40 1.73 -6.25
N GLY A 328 0.39 2.56 -7.27
CA GLY A 328 -0.74 2.67 -8.19
C GLY A 328 -2.04 2.93 -7.43
N ILE A 329 -3.04 2.07 -7.68
CA ILE A 329 -4.35 2.14 -7.04
C ILE A 329 -4.40 1.47 -5.66
N TYR A 330 -3.33 0.85 -5.18
CA TYR A 330 -3.35 0.01 -3.98
C TYR A 330 -2.67 0.66 -2.78
N THR A 331 -3.20 0.35 -1.59
CA THR A 331 -2.53 0.58 -0.31
C THR A 331 -2.47 -0.72 0.47
N LEU A 332 -1.39 -0.90 1.23
CA LEU A 332 -1.15 -2.05 2.10
C LEU A 332 -1.47 -1.69 3.55
N SER A 333 -2.12 -2.60 4.25
CA SER A 333 -2.35 -2.56 5.70
C SER A 333 -2.03 -3.93 6.31
N LEU A 334 -2.00 -3.99 7.64
CA LEU A 334 -1.81 -5.23 8.41
C LEU A 334 -3.10 -5.53 9.18
N GLN A 335 -3.66 -6.71 8.95
CA GLN A 335 -4.88 -7.20 9.59
C GLN A 335 -4.51 -8.23 10.65
N GLN A 336 -4.90 -7.97 11.90
CA GLN A 336 -4.81 -8.96 12.97
C GLN A 336 -5.96 -9.97 12.87
N ARG A 337 -5.63 -11.25 12.96
CA ARG A 337 -6.53 -12.40 13.03
C ARG A 337 -6.14 -13.27 14.23
N PRO A 338 -6.99 -14.21 14.69
CA PRO A 338 -6.66 -15.09 15.82
C PRO A 338 -5.32 -15.82 15.67
N GLU A 339 -4.98 -16.22 14.44
CA GLU A 339 -3.78 -16.97 14.09
C GLU A 339 -2.54 -16.09 13.80
N GLY A 340 -2.66 -14.76 13.88
CA GLY A 340 -1.55 -13.83 13.73
C GLY A 340 -1.85 -12.61 12.84
N PHE A 341 -0.87 -12.12 12.10
CA PHE A 341 -0.95 -10.88 11.33
C PHE A 341 -0.77 -11.12 9.84
N PHE A 342 -1.73 -10.63 9.06
CA PHE A 342 -1.83 -10.82 7.62
C PHE A 342 -1.74 -9.48 6.90
N THR A 343 -1.07 -9.47 5.76
CA THR A 343 -1.14 -8.33 4.85
C THR A 343 -2.53 -8.23 4.24
N LYS A 344 -3.04 -7.01 4.14
CA LYS A 344 -4.30 -6.70 3.47
C LYS A 344 -4.06 -5.60 2.46
N VAL A 345 -4.44 -5.85 1.22
CA VAL A 345 -4.33 -4.89 0.12
C VAL A 345 -5.72 -4.40 -0.21
N GLN A 346 -5.88 -3.08 -0.29
CA GLN A 346 -7.15 -2.44 -0.62
C GLN A 346 -6.93 -1.36 -1.67
N GLU A 347 -7.93 -1.12 -2.51
CA GLU A 347 -7.90 0.01 -3.43
C GLU A 347 -8.00 1.32 -2.65
N ARG A 348 -7.22 2.32 -3.03
CA ARG A 348 -7.18 3.63 -2.37
C ARG A 348 -8.49 4.38 -2.55
N ASP A 349 -8.94 5.06 -1.50
CA ASP A 349 -10.25 5.72 -1.47
C ASP A 349 -10.30 7.03 -2.25
N ASP A 350 -9.16 7.68 -2.43
CA ASP A 350 -9.01 8.89 -3.24
C ASP A 350 -9.32 8.68 -4.73
N ILE A 351 -9.26 7.45 -5.24
CA ILE A 351 -9.70 7.06 -6.58
C ILE A 351 -11.12 7.57 -6.87
N ALA A 352 -12.02 7.45 -5.90
CA ALA A 352 -13.41 7.88 -6.07
C ALA A 352 -13.51 9.41 -6.25
N ILE A 353 -12.70 10.15 -5.50
CA ILE A 353 -12.61 11.61 -5.57
C ILE A 353 -12.00 12.06 -6.90
N TYR A 354 -10.90 11.44 -7.34
CA TYR A 354 -10.28 11.75 -8.64
C TYR A 354 -11.27 11.54 -9.78
N ALA A 355 -11.98 10.41 -9.79
CA ALA A 355 -12.96 10.09 -10.82
C ALA A 355 -14.11 11.12 -10.88
N GLN A 356 -14.70 11.47 -9.74
CA GLN A 356 -15.79 12.43 -9.68
C GLN A 356 -15.33 13.85 -10.08
N GLN A 357 -14.13 14.27 -9.66
CA GLN A 357 -13.59 15.57 -10.02
C GLN A 357 -13.20 15.65 -11.51
N ALA A 358 -12.84 14.54 -12.17
CA ALA A 358 -12.62 14.50 -13.61
C ALA A 358 -13.88 14.88 -14.41
N GLN A 359 -15.04 14.37 -14.01
CA GLN A 359 -16.32 14.76 -14.61
C GLN A 359 -16.69 16.20 -14.29
N ALA A 360 -16.51 16.62 -13.03
CA ALA A 360 -16.84 17.97 -12.60
C ALA A 360 -16.02 19.02 -13.36
N ALA A 361 -14.72 18.79 -13.51
CA ALA A 361 -13.82 19.68 -14.27
C ALA A 361 -14.25 19.88 -15.72
N ASN A 362 -15.03 18.97 -16.31
CA ASN A 362 -15.51 19.09 -17.68
C ASN A 362 -16.95 19.63 -17.77
N THR A 363 -17.78 19.45 -16.74
CA THR A 363 -19.22 19.73 -16.79
C THR A 363 -19.71 20.88 -15.92
N LEU A 364 -18.89 21.38 -14.98
CA LEU A 364 -19.33 22.42 -14.03
C LEU A 364 -19.77 23.73 -14.69
N PHE A 365 -19.11 24.12 -15.77
CA PHE A 365 -19.43 25.33 -16.54
C PHE A 365 -20.26 25.02 -17.81
N ALA A 366 -20.92 23.87 -17.87
CA ALA A 366 -21.80 23.54 -18.98
C ALA A 366 -22.93 24.58 -19.11
N LEU A 367 -23.09 25.11 -20.33
CA LEU A 367 -24.03 26.17 -20.64
C LEU A 367 -24.96 25.73 -21.78
N ARG A 368 -26.23 26.11 -21.67
CA ARG A 368 -27.26 25.95 -22.70
C ARG A 368 -27.83 27.31 -23.05
N LEU A 369 -28.49 27.40 -24.21
CA LEU A 369 -29.18 28.62 -24.60
C LEU A 369 -30.18 29.06 -23.51
N ASN A 370 -31.05 28.15 -23.06
CA ASN A 370 -32.10 28.45 -22.09
C ASN A 370 -31.56 28.85 -20.69
N ASP A 371 -30.27 28.58 -20.40
CA ASP A 371 -29.61 29.01 -19.16
C ASP A 371 -29.14 30.47 -19.22
N LYS A 372 -28.83 31.00 -20.42
CA LYS A 372 -28.42 32.41 -20.60
C LYS A 372 -29.58 33.32 -21.01
N ASN A 373 -30.50 32.82 -21.83
CA ASN A 373 -31.60 33.59 -22.38
C ASN A 373 -32.79 32.67 -22.68
N SER A 374 -33.90 32.89 -21.97
CA SER A 374 -35.10 32.04 -22.06
C SER A 374 -36.10 32.48 -23.14
N ASP A 375 -35.95 33.69 -23.68
CA ASP A 375 -36.90 34.30 -24.63
C ASP A 375 -36.14 35.09 -25.71
N ILE A 376 -35.36 34.36 -26.53
CA ILE A 376 -34.62 34.94 -27.65
C ILE A 376 -35.53 35.38 -28.81
N PHE A 377 -36.76 34.89 -28.91
CA PHE A 377 -37.62 35.10 -30.08
C PHE A 377 -38.48 36.38 -29.99
N ASP A 378 -38.27 37.22 -28.98
CA ASP A 378 -38.94 38.52 -28.87
C ASP A 378 -38.34 39.55 -29.84
N ARG A 379 -39.19 40.10 -30.72
CA ARG A 379 -38.82 41.01 -31.81
C ARG A 379 -38.64 42.48 -31.39
N THR A 380 -38.82 42.82 -30.11
CA THR A 380 -39.10 44.20 -29.70
C THR A 380 -37.91 45.18 -29.66
N LEU A 381 -36.69 44.85 -30.12
CA LEU A 381 -35.54 45.71 -30.55
C LEU A 381 -34.20 44.93 -30.43
N PRO A 382 -33.10 45.33 -31.13
CA PRO A 382 -31.79 44.72 -30.93
C PRO A 382 -31.27 45.07 -29.54
N ARG A 383 -31.38 44.12 -28.61
CA ARG A 383 -30.93 44.30 -27.23
C ARG A 383 -29.59 43.64 -27.01
N LYS A 384 -28.73 44.32 -26.26
CA LYS A 384 -27.59 43.67 -25.61
C LYS A 384 -28.09 43.06 -24.30
N GLY A 385 -27.84 41.77 -24.11
CA GLY A 385 -28.15 41.09 -22.85
C GLY A 385 -26.94 41.04 -21.93
N LEU A 386 -27.15 41.31 -20.64
CA LEU A 386 -26.27 40.87 -19.56
C LEU A 386 -27.01 39.74 -18.81
N TRP A 387 -26.33 38.64 -18.53
CA TRP A 387 -26.89 37.53 -17.77
C TRP A 387 -25.97 37.12 -16.61
N LEU A 388 -26.60 36.66 -15.55
CA LEU A 388 -25.96 36.14 -14.35
C LEU A 388 -26.66 34.83 -13.98
N ARG A 389 -25.88 33.78 -13.72
CA ARG A 389 -26.34 32.44 -13.40
C ARG A 389 -25.69 31.94 -12.12
N LEU A 390 -26.51 31.58 -11.15
CA LEU A 390 -26.09 30.94 -9.90
C LEU A 390 -26.52 29.48 -9.94
N ILE A 391 -25.58 28.55 -9.71
CA ILE A 391 -25.85 27.12 -9.67
C ILE A 391 -25.54 26.56 -8.27
N SER A 392 -26.40 25.66 -7.82
CA SER A 392 -26.17 24.85 -6.62
C SER A 392 -26.70 23.45 -6.88
N GLY A 393 -25.91 22.43 -6.58
CA GLY A 393 -26.32 21.06 -6.86
C GLY A 393 -25.63 20.04 -5.98
N HIS A 394 -26.24 18.87 -5.97
CA HIS A 394 -25.79 17.69 -5.25
C HIS A 394 -25.79 16.49 -6.21
N LEU A 395 -24.80 15.63 -6.12
CA LEU A 395 -24.66 14.45 -6.96
C LEU A 395 -24.06 13.28 -6.18
N SER A 396 -24.55 12.08 -6.51
CA SER A 396 -24.11 10.80 -5.93
C SER A 396 -23.77 9.85 -7.08
N GLN A 397 -22.61 9.19 -6.98
CA GLN A 397 -21.99 8.45 -8.08
C GLN A 397 -21.28 7.20 -7.61
N ASP A 398 -21.54 6.07 -8.26
CA ASP A 398 -20.76 4.86 -8.04
C ASP A 398 -19.49 4.88 -8.91
N VAL A 399 -18.38 4.45 -8.31
CA VAL A 399 -17.09 4.30 -8.97
C VAL A 399 -16.74 2.82 -9.00
N GLN A 400 -16.27 2.33 -10.14
CA GLN A 400 -15.83 0.94 -10.26
C GLN A 400 -14.80 0.60 -9.17
N GLY A 401 -14.94 -0.57 -8.53
CA GLY A 401 -14.03 -1.01 -7.47
C GLY A 401 -14.36 -0.46 -6.08
N LYS A 402 -15.39 0.38 -5.93
CA LYS A 402 -15.82 0.94 -4.65
C LYS A 402 -17.16 0.39 -4.18
N THR A 403 -17.27 0.22 -2.87
CA THR A 403 -18.42 -0.39 -2.18
C THR A 403 -19.51 0.63 -1.82
N ALA A 404 -19.20 1.93 -1.92
CA ALA A 404 -20.13 3.03 -1.64
C ALA A 404 -20.08 4.11 -2.75
N PRO A 405 -21.14 4.92 -2.91
CA PRO A 405 -21.10 6.07 -3.81
C PRO A 405 -20.23 7.20 -3.23
N VAL A 406 -19.66 8.01 -4.13
CA VAL A 406 -19.04 9.28 -3.79
C VAL A 406 -20.06 10.41 -3.89
N GLU A 407 -20.16 11.20 -2.83
CA GLU A 407 -21.09 12.31 -2.70
C GLU A 407 -20.41 13.63 -3.09
N GLY A 408 -21.11 14.46 -3.85
CA GLY A 408 -20.57 15.71 -4.40
C GLY A 408 -21.54 16.87 -4.26
N ASN A 409 -21.07 18.00 -3.74
CA ASN A 409 -21.81 19.26 -3.69
C ASN A 409 -21.11 20.31 -4.55
N ARG A 410 -21.83 20.88 -5.51
CA ARG A 410 -21.31 21.89 -6.44
C ARG A 410 -22.00 23.22 -6.27
N LYS A 411 -21.23 24.31 -6.39
CA LYS A 411 -21.73 25.68 -6.39
C LYS A 411 -20.96 26.48 -7.42
N GLY A 412 -21.62 27.43 -8.06
CA GLY A 412 -20.96 28.26 -9.05
C GLY A 412 -21.73 29.50 -9.42
N ILE A 413 -20.99 30.45 -9.97
CA ILE A 413 -21.48 31.69 -10.52
C ILE A 413 -20.90 31.82 -11.93
N GLN A 414 -21.76 32.11 -12.89
CA GLN A 414 -21.39 32.44 -14.27
C GLN A 414 -22.05 33.76 -14.62
N LEU A 415 -21.36 34.57 -15.41
CA LEU A 415 -21.89 35.81 -15.95
C LEU A 415 -21.40 35.99 -17.38
N GLY A 416 -22.18 36.68 -18.18
CA GLY A 416 -21.79 37.01 -19.54
C GLY A 416 -22.62 38.14 -20.09
N GLY A 417 -22.13 38.71 -21.18
CA GLY A 417 -22.78 39.84 -21.81
C GLY A 417 -22.52 39.90 -23.30
N ASP A 418 -23.53 40.35 -24.03
CA ASP A 418 -23.46 40.55 -25.47
C ASP A 418 -22.63 41.80 -25.76
N VAL A 419 -21.56 41.63 -26.52
CA VAL A 419 -20.68 42.72 -26.94
C VAL A 419 -21.18 43.30 -28.26
N PHE A 420 -21.64 42.42 -29.15
CA PHE A 420 -22.15 42.75 -30.48
C PHE A 420 -23.48 42.05 -30.73
N SER A 421 -24.43 42.77 -31.33
CA SER A 421 -25.73 42.24 -31.74
C SER A 421 -26.10 42.85 -33.09
N LEU A 422 -26.52 42.00 -34.03
CA LEU A 422 -27.01 42.37 -35.35
C LEU A 422 -28.41 41.77 -35.51
N GLN A 423 -29.40 42.62 -35.75
CA GLN A 423 -30.78 42.19 -35.97
C GLN A 423 -31.28 42.72 -37.32
N ASN A 424 -31.87 41.81 -38.10
CA ASN A 424 -32.61 42.10 -39.31
C ASN A 424 -34.10 41.74 -39.10
N GLN A 425 -34.91 41.83 -40.16
CA GLN A 425 -36.34 41.45 -40.09
C GLN A 425 -36.54 39.94 -39.80
N ASP A 426 -35.66 39.09 -40.33
CA ASP A 426 -35.83 37.63 -40.27
C ASP A 426 -34.96 36.91 -39.24
N TYR A 427 -33.94 37.57 -38.69
CA TYR A 427 -32.99 36.94 -37.76
C TYR A 427 -32.29 37.93 -36.84
N GLN A 428 -31.73 37.42 -35.75
CA GLN A 428 -30.79 38.13 -34.91
C GLN A 428 -29.58 37.26 -34.57
N LEU A 429 -28.41 37.90 -34.55
CA LEU A 429 -27.11 37.33 -34.27
C LEU A 429 -26.45 38.11 -33.13
N SER A 430 -26.13 37.44 -32.03
CA SER A 430 -25.46 38.04 -30.87
C SER A 430 -24.13 37.34 -30.59
N PHE A 431 -23.09 38.11 -30.33
CA PHE A 431 -21.78 37.64 -29.85
C PHE A 431 -21.48 38.24 -28.49
N GLY A 432 -20.99 37.41 -27.57
CA GLY A 432 -20.74 37.83 -26.20
C GLY A 432 -19.54 37.15 -25.57
N LEU A 433 -19.16 37.70 -24.42
CA LEU A 433 -18.13 37.16 -23.55
C LEU A 433 -18.79 36.55 -22.32
N MET A 434 -18.17 35.51 -21.77
CA MET A 434 -18.63 34.87 -20.55
C MET A 434 -17.46 34.48 -19.65
N GLY A 435 -17.75 34.44 -18.36
CA GLY A 435 -16.80 33.98 -17.35
C GLY A 435 -17.53 33.46 -16.13
N GLY A 436 -16.79 32.76 -15.28
CA GLY A 436 -17.38 32.24 -14.05
C GLY A 436 -16.38 31.61 -13.12
N GLN A 437 -16.86 31.33 -11.92
CA GLN A 437 -16.15 30.61 -10.88
C GLN A 437 -17.06 29.50 -10.36
N ALA A 438 -16.50 28.32 -10.16
CA ALA A 438 -17.22 27.18 -9.59
C ALA A 438 -16.34 26.42 -8.60
N GLU A 439 -17.01 25.80 -7.63
CA GLU A 439 -16.40 24.88 -6.68
C GLU A 439 -17.21 23.59 -6.58
N GLN A 440 -16.50 22.49 -6.29
CA GLN A 440 -17.11 21.22 -5.93
C GLN A 440 -16.40 20.64 -4.71
N ARG A 441 -17.19 20.22 -3.72
CA ARG A 441 -16.74 19.44 -2.59
C ARG A 441 -17.21 18.00 -2.76
N SER A 442 -16.28 17.06 -2.65
CA SER A 442 -16.50 15.63 -2.81
C SER A 442 -16.20 14.93 -1.49
N THR A 443 -17.00 13.93 -1.14
CA THR A 443 -16.85 13.15 0.09
C THR A 443 -17.07 11.69 -0.24
N PHE A 444 -16.12 10.84 0.16
CA PHE A 444 -16.24 9.39 0.06
C PHE A 444 -15.99 8.81 1.44
N ARG A 445 -16.91 7.96 1.89
CA ARG A 445 -16.81 7.23 3.16
C ARG A 445 -16.70 5.75 2.85
N ASN A 446 -15.60 5.13 3.26
CA ASN A 446 -15.40 3.71 3.06
C ASN A 446 -16.15 2.93 4.16
N PRO A 447 -17.19 2.14 3.85
CA PRO A 447 -17.92 1.40 4.86
C PRO A 447 -17.09 0.27 5.50
N ASP A 448 -16.04 -0.20 4.81
CA ASP A 448 -15.24 -1.34 5.25
C ASP A 448 -14.17 -0.93 6.28
N THR A 449 -13.71 0.31 6.23
CA THR A 449 -12.66 0.83 7.14
C THR A 449 -13.10 2.04 7.98
N ASP A 450 -14.28 2.60 7.72
CA ASP A 450 -14.77 3.90 8.23
C ASP A 450 -13.88 5.11 7.87
N ASN A 451 -13.00 4.96 6.87
CA ASN A 451 -12.12 6.04 6.43
C ASN A 451 -12.92 7.13 5.69
N LEU A 452 -12.59 8.39 5.97
CA LEU A 452 -13.17 9.55 5.32
C LEU A 452 -12.17 10.19 4.36
N THR A 453 -12.48 10.19 3.07
CA THR A 453 -11.73 10.92 2.06
C THR A 453 -12.53 12.11 1.55
N THR A 454 -11.90 13.29 1.52
CA THR A 454 -12.54 14.53 1.06
C THR A 454 -11.78 15.15 -0.11
N GLY A 455 -12.52 15.79 -1.02
CA GLY A 455 -11.98 16.50 -2.16
C GLY A 455 -12.56 17.90 -2.26
N ASN A 456 -11.73 18.87 -2.61
CA ASN A 456 -12.16 20.23 -2.93
C ASN A 456 -11.56 20.63 -4.26
N MET A 457 -12.42 21.00 -5.20
CA MET A 457 -12.05 21.49 -6.51
C MET A 457 -12.58 22.90 -6.69
N LYS A 458 -11.71 23.85 -7.04
CA LYS A 458 -12.08 25.24 -7.32
C LYS A 458 -11.52 25.68 -8.65
N GLY A 459 -12.33 26.29 -9.50
CA GLY A 459 -11.86 26.74 -10.80
C GLY A 459 -12.57 27.97 -11.32
N PHE A 460 -11.96 28.51 -12.37
CA PHE A 460 -12.48 29.63 -13.13
C PHE A 460 -12.55 29.24 -14.61
N GLY A 461 -13.51 29.82 -15.31
CA GLY A 461 -13.68 29.69 -16.75
C GLY A 461 -13.84 31.06 -17.39
N ALA A 462 -13.33 31.20 -18.60
CA ALA A 462 -13.54 32.38 -19.45
C ALA A 462 -13.70 31.93 -20.90
N GLY A 463 -14.60 32.57 -21.63
CA GLY A 463 -14.97 32.14 -22.96
C GLY A 463 -15.78 33.16 -23.74
N ILE A 464 -16.17 32.74 -24.93
CA ILE A 464 -16.97 33.50 -25.88
C ILE A 464 -18.16 32.65 -26.32
N TYR A 465 -19.23 33.31 -26.74
CA TYR A 465 -20.40 32.65 -27.30
C TYR A 465 -20.97 33.44 -28.48
N ALA A 466 -21.67 32.73 -29.36
CA ALA A 466 -22.39 33.28 -30.49
C ALA A 466 -23.77 32.61 -30.60
N THR A 467 -24.81 33.41 -30.74
CA THR A 467 -26.20 32.96 -30.81
C THR A 467 -26.83 33.52 -32.07
N TRP A 468 -27.30 32.63 -32.94
CA TRP A 468 -28.13 32.99 -34.07
C TRP A 468 -29.53 32.44 -33.87
N HIS A 469 -30.55 33.21 -34.23
CA HIS A 469 -31.92 32.72 -34.23
C HIS A 469 -32.77 33.44 -35.25
N GLN A 470 -33.76 32.71 -35.73
CA GLN A 470 -34.74 33.20 -36.69
C GLN A 470 -35.88 33.91 -35.95
N LEU A 471 -36.29 35.07 -36.46
CA LEU A 471 -37.39 35.86 -35.93
C LEU A 471 -38.60 35.67 -36.83
N GLN A 472 -39.53 34.78 -36.47
CA GLN A 472 -40.82 34.62 -37.15
C GLN A 472 -41.99 35.16 -36.32
N ASP A 473 -43.17 35.23 -36.94
CA ASP A 473 -44.39 35.63 -36.25
C ASP A 473 -44.65 34.73 -35.04
N LYS A 474 -45.31 35.31 -34.04
CA LYS A 474 -45.67 34.63 -32.79
C LYS A 474 -44.48 33.97 -32.07
N GLN A 475 -43.28 34.54 -32.16
CA GLN A 475 -42.08 34.08 -31.46
C GLN A 475 -41.65 32.64 -31.85
N THR A 476 -41.93 32.24 -33.08
CA THR A 476 -41.46 30.95 -33.64
C THR A 476 -40.12 31.11 -34.37
N GLY A 477 -39.36 30.02 -34.50
CA GLY A 477 -38.12 30.05 -35.28
C GLY A 477 -37.07 29.03 -34.85
N ALA A 478 -36.10 28.80 -35.73
CA ALA A 478 -34.90 28.03 -35.45
C ALA A 478 -33.88 28.85 -34.64
N TYR A 479 -33.01 28.16 -33.91
CA TYR A 479 -31.84 28.78 -33.29
C TYR A 479 -30.62 27.89 -33.39
N VAL A 480 -29.45 28.52 -33.36
CA VAL A 480 -28.15 27.90 -33.18
C VAL A 480 -27.38 28.69 -32.14
N ASP A 481 -26.93 28.02 -31.09
CA ASP A 481 -26.08 28.57 -30.05
C ASP A 481 -24.73 27.87 -30.05
N SER A 482 -23.65 28.63 -29.88
CA SER A 482 -22.31 28.08 -29.81
C SER A 482 -21.47 28.80 -28.78
N TRP A 483 -20.59 28.07 -28.11
CA TRP A 483 -19.68 28.64 -27.14
C TRP A 483 -18.37 27.88 -27.04
N VAL A 484 -17.31 28.59 -26.66
CA VAL A 484 -15.99 28.03 -26.36
C VAL A 484 -15.46 28.70 -25.11
N GLN A 485 -14.94 27.92 -24.17
CA GLN A 485 -14.32 28.44 -22.95
C GLN A 485 -13.09 27.66 -22.54
N TYR A 486 -12.10 28.38 -22.05
CA TYR A 486 -10.95 27.84 -21.35
C TYR A 486 -11.26 27.77 -19.85
N GLN A 487 -10.89 26.66 -19.23
CA GLN A 487 -11.15 26.41 -17.81
C GLN A 487 -9.87 25.95 -17.11
N ARG A 488 -9.71 26.36 -15.85
CA ARG A 488 -8.62 25.90 -14.99
C ARG A 488 -9.14 25.63 -13.58
N PHE A 489 -8.82 24.46 -13.05
CA PHE A 489 -9.19 24.03 -11.71
C PHE A 489 -7.96 23.72 -10.87
N ARG A 490 -8.04 24.04 -9.58
CA ARG A 490 -7.14 23.59 -8.53
C ARG A 490 -7.87 22.53 -7.73
N HIS A 491 -7.22 21.40 -7.54
CA HIS A 491 -7.72 20.25 -6.80
C HIS A 491 -6.94 20.11 -5.50
N ARG A 492 -7.65 19.78 -4.43
CA ARG A 492 -7.10 19.42 -3.12
C ARG A 492 -7.84 18.20 -2.63
N ILE A 493 -7.14 17.09 -2.45
CA ILE A 493 -7.71 15.85 -1.93
C ILE A 493 -7.07 15.59 -0.59
N ASN A 494 -7.88 15.43 0.46
CA ASN A 494 -7.41 15.08 1.78
C ASN A 494 -7.85 13.64 2.07
N THR A 495 -6.85 12.82 2.37
CA THR A 495 -6.98 11.45 2.88
C THR A 495 -6.52 11.44 4.34
N GLU A 496 -6.64 10.32 5.03
CA GLU A 496 -6.01 10.13 6.36
C GLU A 496 -4.48 10.26 6.34
N ASP A 497 -3.92 10.26 5.14
CA ASP A 497 -2.49 10.09 4.92
C ASP A 497 -1.80 11.36 4.46
N GLY A 498 -2.58 12.36 4.06
CA GLY A 498 -2.04 13.61 3.60
C GLY A 498 -2.99 14.35 2.68
N THR A 499 -2.49 15.50 2.22
CA THR A 499 -3.18 16.34 1.26
C THR A 499 -2.46 16.32 -0.07
N GLU A 500 -3.12 15.81 -1.11
CA GLU A 500 -2.65 15.88 -2.49
C GLU A 500 -3.20 17.12 -3.19
N ARG A 501 -2.36 17.78 -4.00
CA ARG A 501 -2.74 19.00 -4.73
C ARG A 501 -2.28 18.92 -6.17
N PHE A 502 -3.18 19.23 -7.09
CA PHE A 502 -2.86 19.28 -8.51
C PHE A 502 -3.76 20.26 -9.25
N THR A 503 -3.49 20.45 -10.54
CA THR A 503 -4.30 21.33 -11.39
C THR A 503 -4.77 20.61 -12.64
N SER A 504 -6.01 20.87 -13.04
CA SER A 504 -6.52 20.52 -14.37
C SER A 504 -6.81 21.78 -15.17
N LYS A 505 -6.68 21.68 -16.49
CA LYS A 505 -6.95 22.77 -17.42
C LYS A 505 -7.35 22.23 -18.79
N GLY A 506 -8.07 23.04 -19.56
CA GLY A 506 -8.36 22.72 -20.94
C GLY A 506 -9.49 23.55 -21.52
N ILE A 507 -9.92 23.15 -22.71
CA ILE A 507 -10.95 23.85 -23.47
C ILE A 507 -12.19 22.96 -23.51
N THR A 508 -13.35 23.59 -23.31
CA THR A 508 -14.65 23.00 -23.60
C THR A 508 -15.33 23.85 -24.66
N ALA A 509 -16.05 23.21 -25.57
CA ALA A 509 -16.78 23.89 -26.63
C ALA A 509 -18.13 23.21 -26.84
N SER A 510 -19.14 23.94 -27.28
CA SER A 510 -20.45 23.37 -27.57
C SER A 510 -21.12 24.06 -28.74
N ILE A 511 -21.97 23.29 -29.42
CA ILE A 511 -22.95 23.78 -30.38
C ILE A 511 -24.29 23.17 -30.04
N GLU A 512 -25.32 24.00 -29.96
CA GLU A 512 -26.71 23.63 -29.71
C GLU A 512 -27.58 24.18 -30.84
N ALA A 513 -28.57 23.41 -31.26
CA ALA A 513 -29.58 23.85 -32.21
C ALA A 513 -30.96 23.38 -31.77
N GLY A 514 -31.99 24.12 -32.16
CA GLY A 514 -33.37 23.75 -31.90
C GLY A 514 -34.36 24.62 -32.64
N TYR A 515 -35.65 24.37 -32.43
CA TYR A 515 -36.73 25.07 -33.11
C TYR A 515 -37.88 25.33 -32.16
N ASN A 516 -38.33 26.58 -32.00
CA ASN A 516 -39.46 26.91 -31.15
C ASN A 516 -40.75 26.91 -31.98
N ALA A 517 -41.56 25.84 -31.88
CA ALA A 517 -42.83 25.71 -32.58
C ALA A 517 -44.00 26.13 -31.69
N LEU A 518 -44.89 26.97 -32.20
CA LEU A 518 -46.17 27.27 -31.54
C LEU A 518 -47.15 26.13 -31.81
N LEU A 519 -47.67 25.51 -30.75
CA LEU A 519 -48.66 24.44 -30.84
C LEU A 519 -50.09 24.96 -30.73
N ALA A 520 -50.32 25.90 -29.82
CA ALA A 520 -51.64 26.43 -29.55
C ALA A 520 -51.56 27.85 -28.99
N GLU A 521 -52.60 28.62 -29.26
CA GLU A 521 -52.79 29.97 -28.75
C GLU A 521 -54.24 30.10 -28.29
N HIS A 522 -54.44 30.58 -27.06
CA HIS A 522 -55.75 30.72 -26.44
C HIS A 522 -55.88 32.08 -25.74
N LEU A 523 -57.09 32.62 -25.74
CA LEU A 523 -57.46 33.84 -25.02
C LEU A 523 -58.47 33.45 -23.95
N THR A 524 -58.11 33.66 -22.68
CA THR A 524 -59.05 33.38 -21.58
C THR A 524 -60.18 34.40 -21.56
N GLU A 525 -61.29 34.07 -20.92
CA GLU A 525 -62.44 34.98 -20.70
C GLU A 525 -62.05 36.30 -20.01
N LYS A 526 -60.95 36.30 -19.26
CA LYS A 526 -60.37 37.49 -18.59
C LYS A 526 -59.41 38.30 -19.50
N GLY A 527 -59.30 37.95 -20.78
CA GLY A 527 -58.44 38.61 -21.76
C GLY A 527 -56.94 38.25 -21.65
N THR A 528 -56.58 37.20 -20.89
CA THR A 528 -55.19 36.73 -20.78
C THR A 528 -54.84 35.87 -21.98
N GLN A 529 -53.81 36.26 -22.73
CA GLN A 529 -53.28 35.46 -23.83
C GLN A 529 -52.34 34.37 -23.30
N ILE A 530 -52.57 33.14 -23.76
CA ILE A 530 -51.79 31.95 -23.43
C ILE A 530 -51.25 31.34 -24.73
N ARG A 531 -49.93 31.11 -24.80
CA ARG A 531 -49.29 30.43 -25.93
C ARG A 531 -48.54 29.20 -25.46
N PHE A 532 -48.72 28.09 -26.15
CA PHE A 532 -48.02 26.83 -25.88
C PHE A 532 -46.99 26.57 -26.96
N TYR A 533 -45.74 26.36 -26.56
CA TYR A 533 -44.64 26.07 -27.46
C TYR A 533 -44.03 24.70 -27.18
N LEU A 534 -43.52 24.08 -28.24
CA LEU A 534 -42.72 22.87 -28.19
C LEU A 534 -41.39 23.12 -28.90
N GLN A 535 -40.30 22.81 -28.20
CA GLN A 535 -38.95 23.09 -28.64
C GLN A 535 -38.09 21.82 -28.62
N PRO A 536 -38.01 21.07 -29.73
CA PRO A 536 -36.95 20.09 -29.91
C PRO A 536 -35.57 20.77 -29.90
N GLN A 537 -34.61 20.13 -29.26
CA GLN A 537 -33.25 20.66 -29.06
C GLN A 537 -32.20 19.54 -29.10
N ALA A 538 -31.07 19.83 -29.74
CA ALA A 538 -29.91 18.96 -29.79
C ALA A 538 -28.65 19.76 -29.51
N GLN A 539 -27.72 19.19 -28.75
CA GLN A 539 -26.47 19.82 -28.37
C GLN A 539 -25.32 18.82 -28.44
N LEU A 540 -24.19 19.28 -28.97
CA LEU A 540 -22.93 18.53 -29.00
C LEU A 540 -21.85 19.35 -28.28
N THR A 541 -21.24 18.74 -27.28
CA THR A 541 -20.25 19.41 -26.42
C THR A 541 -18.93 18.65 -26.42
N TYR A 542 -17.85 19.32 -26.78
CA TYR A 542 -16.48 18.83 -26.61
C TYR A 542 -15.97 19.14 -25.20
N LEU A 543 -15.46 18.10 -24.53
CA LEU A 543 -14.99 18.11 -23.16
C LEU A 543 -13.48 17.82 -23.16
N GLY A 544 -12.67 18.87 -23.03
CA GLY A 544 -11.21 18.81 -23.20
C GLY A 544 -10.40 19.22 -21.97
N VAL A 545 -11.00 19.24 -20.77
CA VAL A 545 -10.26 19.55 -19.52
C VAL A 545 -9.56 18.29 -19.04
N ASN A 546 -8.24 18.38 -18.90
CA ASN A 546 -7.38 17.28 -18.46
C ASN A 546 -6.48 17.73 -17.30
N GLY A 547 -6.05 16.78 -16.48
CA GLY A 547 -5.11 17.00 -15.37
C GLY A 547 -4.44 15.69 -14.97
N GLY A 548 -3.29 15.82 -14.33
CA GLY A 548 -2.57 14.70 -13.76
C GLY A 548 -1.55 15.18 -12.73
N LEU A 549 -1.04 14.24 -11.95
CA LEU A 549 0.01 14.45 -10.97
C LEU A 549 0.85 13.18 -10.80
N THR A 550 2.01 13.34 -10.20
CA THR A 550 2.65 12.27 -9.45
C THR A 550 2.30 12.52 -7.99
N ASP A 551 1.72 11.54 -7.32
CA ASP A 551 1.33 11.67 -5.91
C ASP A 551 2.51 11.37 -4.95
N SER A 552 2.27 11.51 -3.64
CA SER A 552 3.27 11.19 -2.61
C SER A 552 3.71 9.73 -2.55
N GLY A 553 3.01 8.81 -3.23
CA GLY A 553 3.36 7.40 -3.35
C GLY A 553 4.05 7.06 -4.67
N ASP A 554 4.65 8.06 -5.35
CA ASP A 554 5.31 7.94 -6.65
C ASP A 554 4.45 7.27 -7.73
N SER A 555 3.12 7.41 -7.62
CA SER A 555 2.17 6.86 -8.59
C SER A 555 1.74 7.96 -9.55
N LYS A 556 1.76 7.67 -10.85
CA LYS A 556 1.35 8.61 -11.88
C LYS A 556 -0.16 8.57 -12.05
N VAL A 557 -0.83 9.64 -11.63
CA VAL A 557 -2.29 9.78 -11.66
C VAL A 557 -2.70 10.65 -12.85
N ASN A 558 -3.56 10.13 -13.72
CA ASN A 558 -4.15 10.86 -14.84
C ASN A 558 -5.68 10.84 -14.75
N LEU A 559 -6.31 11.99 -14.95
CA LEU A 559 -7.77 12.06 -15.05
C LEU A 559 -8.24 11.52 -16.41
N LEU A 560 -9.27 10.67 -16.40
CA LEU A 560 -9.86 10.08 -17.61
C LEU A 560 -11.11 10.84 -18.05
N GLY A 561 -11.49 10.64 -19.32
CA GLY A 561 -12.67 11.25 -19.90
C GLY A 561 -12.43 12.64 -20.50
N SER A 562 -11.18 13.09 -20.64
CA SER A 562 -10.84 14.26 -21.44
C SER A 562 -10.82 13.93 -22.94
N ARG A 563 -10.90 14.97 -23.79
CA ARG A 563 -10.96 14.86 -25.26
C ARG A 563 -12.08 13.92 -25.70
N GLN A 564 -13.29 14.22 -25.23
CA GLN A 564 -14.49 13.45 -25.54
C GLN A 564 -15.62 14.36 -26.04
N LEU A 565 -16.60 13.75 -26.70
CA LEU A 565 -17.86 14.38 -27.06
C LEU A 565 -18.99 13.91 -26.15
N GLN A 566 -19.82 14.85 -25.72
CA GLN A 566 -21.10 14.62 -25.08
C GLN A 566 -22.21 15.08 -26.03
N SER A 567 -23.19 14.23 -26.28
CA SER A 567 -24.38 14.55 -27.05
C SER A 567 -25.58 14.67 -26.11
N ARG A 568 -26.45 15.64 -26.37
CA ARG A 568 -27.73 15.84 -25.67
C ARG A 568 -28.81 16.00 -26.71
N VAL A 569 -29.90 15.25 -26.58
CA VAL A 569 -31.10 15.42 -27.41
C VAL A 569 -32.30 15.48 -26.49
N GLY A 570 -33.22 16.40 -26.73
CA GLY A 570 -34.39 16.53 -25.88
C GLY A 570 -35.46 17.43 -26.46
N ILE A 571 -36.53 17.56 -25.69
CA ILE A 571 -37.70 18.36 -26.05
C ILE A 571 -38.08 19.19 -24.82
N GLN A 572 -38.40 20.47 -25.04
CA GLN A 572 -38.87 21.39 -24.02
C GLN A 572 -40.27 21.89 -24.39
N ALA A 573 -41.21 21.81 -23.47
CA ALA A 573 -42.54 22.41 -23.60
C ALA A 573 -42.63 23.66 -22.73
N LYS A 574 -43.18 24.74 -23.28
CA LYS A 574 -43.30 26.05 -22.62
C LYS A 574 -44.75 26.53 -22.70
N ALA A 575 -45.24 27.18 -21.67
CA ALA A 575 -46.51 27.90 -21.70
C ALA A 575 -46.26 29.35 -21.32
N GLN A 576 -46.64 30.30 -22.16
CA GLN A 576 -46.42 31.72 -21.96
C GLN A 576 -47.74 32.40 -21.60
N PHE A 577 -47.79 33.05 -20.44
CA PHE A 577 -48.96 33.74 -19.89
C PHE A 577 -48.71 35.24 -19.85
N LEU A 578 -49.50 36.01 -20.58
CA LEU A 578 -49.46 37.48 -20.54
C LEU A 578 -50.43 38.01 -19.47
N LEU A 579 -49.97 38.11 -18.22
CA LEU A 579 -50.81 38.54 -17.08
C LEU A 579 -51.28 39.99 -17.20
N ASN A 580 -50.39 40.87 -17.64
CA ASN A 580 -50.67 42.27 -17.96
C ASN A 580 -49.65 42.78 -18.98
N LYS A 581 -49.75 44.04 -19.42
CA LYS A 581 -48.86 44.62 -20.44
C LYS A 581 -47.36 44.56 -20.10
N ASN A 582 -46.99 44.37 -18.84
CA ASN A 582 -45.61 44.47 -18.36
C ASN A 582 -45.05 43.18 -17.73
N ILE A 583 -45.88 42.14 -17.55
CA ILE A 583 -45.50 40.92 -16.84
C ILE A 583 -45.89 39.69 -17.67
N VAL A 584 -44.88 38.90 -18.02
CA VAL A 584 -45.05 37.60 -18.68
C VAL A 584 -44.49 36.51 -17.77
N ILE A 585 -45.26 35.45 -17.57
CA ILE A 585 -44.82 34.24 -16.86
C ILE A 585 -44.71 33.09 -17.85
N GLN A 586 -43.61 32.36 -17.79
CA GLN A 586 -43.34 31.23 -18.69
C GLN A 586 -42.82 30.01 -17.92
N PRO A 587 -43.71 29.16 -17.36
CA PRO A 587 -43.32 27.82 -16.93
C PRO A 587 -42.89 26.96 -18.13
N PHE A 588 -41.95 26.05 -17.86
CA PHE A 588 -41.51 25.08 -18.83
C PHE A 588 -41.06 23.77 -18.19
N VAL A 589 -41.14 22.72 -18.98
CA VAL A 589 -40.63 21.39 -18.65
C VAL A 589 -39.79 20.89 -19.81
N ALA A 590 -38.71 20.16 -19.54
CA ALA A 590 -37.91 19.53 -20.58
C ALA A 590 -37.45 18.13 -20.16
N VAL A 591 -37.32 17.27 -21.16
CA VAL A 591 -36.73 15.93 -21.02
C VAL A 591 -35.59 15.82 -22.02
N ASN A 592 -34.41 15.44 -21.54
CA ASN A 592 -33.22 15.30 -22.35
C ASN A 592 -32.56 13.93 -22.11
N ALA A 593 -32.09 13.30 -23.18
CA ALA A 593 -31.18 12.18 -23.13
C ALA A 593 -29.74 12.68 -23.34
N LEU A 594 -28.83 12.33 -22.43
CA LEU A 594 -27.42 12.65 -22.50
C LEU A 594 -26.60 11.39 -22.77
N TYR A 595 -25.64 11.49 -23.68
CA TYR A 595 -24.71 10.43 -24.04
C TYR A 595 -23.27 10.94 -23.97
N HIS A 596 -22.40 10.21 -23.27
CA HIS A 596 -20.97 10.44 -23.22
C HIS A 596 -20.22 9.39 -24.07
N SER A 597 -19.36 9.85 -24.97
CA SER A 597 -18.55 8.94 -25.79
C SER A 597 -17.53 8.14 -24.97
N LYS A 598 -16.99 8.72 -23.88
CA LYS A 598 -16.04 8.07 -22.96
C LYS A 598 -16.50 8.22 -21.51
N PRO A 599 -16.35 7.19 -20.67
CA PRO A 599 -16.62 7.35 -19.25
C PRO A 599 -15.56 8.25 -18.59
N PHE A 600 -15.95 8.96 -17.54
CA PHE A 600 -15.01 9.68 -16.66
C PHE A 600 -14.39 8.73 -15.65
N GLY A 601 -13.21 9.07 -15.13
CA GLY A 601 -12.51 8.19 -14.20
C GLY A 601 -11.10 8.67 -13.87
N VAL A 602 -10.29 7.75 -13.40
CA VAL A 602 -8.86 7.95 -13.10
C VAL A 602 -8.06 6.75 -13.58
N GLU A 603 -6.83 7.02 -14.02
CA GLU A 603 -5.80 6.04 -14.30
C GLU A 603 -4.62 6.27 -13.35
N MET A 604 -4.18 5.23 -12.64
CA MET A 604 -2.99 5.27 -11.80
C MET A 604 -2.08 4.11 -12.20
N ASP A 605 -0.85 4.40 -12.62
CA ASP A 605 0.15 3.41 -13.05
C ASP A 605 -0.38 2.34 -14.02
N GLY A 606 -1.25 2.75 -14.95
CA GLY A 606 -1.83 1.88 -15.99
C GLY A 606 -3.15 1.20 -15.60
N GLU A 607 -3.56 1.25 -14.34
CA GLU A 607 -4.85 0.72 -13.89
C GLU A 607 -5.94 1.79 -13.89
N ARG A 608 -7.11 1.45 -14.45
CA ARG A 608 -8.23 2.39 -14.63
C ARG A 608 -9.40 2.05 -13.72
N ARG A 609 -10.02 3.09 -13.15
CA ARG A 609 -11.33 3.01 -12.48
C ARG A 609 -12.22 4.11 -13.03
N VAL A 610 -13.44 3.75 -13.43
CA VAL A 610 -14.36 4.64 -14.14
C VAL A 610 -15.70 4.77 -13.44
N ILE A 611 -16.41 5.85 -13.76
CA ILE A 611 -17.80 6.09 -13.38
C ILE A 611 -18.69 5.58 -14.51
N ASN A 612 -19.73 4.83 -14.18
CA ASN A 612 -20.68 4.33 -15.17
C ASN A 612 -21.79 5.36 -15.46
N ASN A 613 -21.42 6.48 -16.08
CA ASN A 613 -22.30 7.62 -16.39
C ASN A 613 -22.50 7.84 -17.91
N LYS A 614 -22.33 6.79 -18.71
CA LYS A 614 -22.31 6.91 -20.18
C LYS A 614 -23.63 7.42 -20.77
N VAL A 615 -24.76 7.04 -20.16
CA VAL A 615 -26.11 7.48 -20.54
C VAL A 615 -26.83 7.99 -19.30
N ALA A 616 -27.47 9.15 -19.43
CA ALA A 616 -28.32 9.71 -18.39
C ALA A 616 -29.57 10.33 -19.01
N ILE A 617 -30.70 10.20 -18.31
CA ILE A 617 -31.92 10.95 -18.61
C ILE A 617 -31.99 12.14 -17.65
N GLU A 618 -32.21 13.32 -18.21
CA GLU A 618 -32.40 14.54 -17.47
C GLU A 618 -33.84 15.02 -17.60
N SER A 619 -34.46 15.36 -16.47
CA SER A 619 -35.72 16.08 -16.41
C SER A 619 -35.45 17.45 -15.84
N GLN A 620 -35.96 18.48 -16.51
CA GLN A 620 -35.82 19.88 -16.12
C GLN A 620 -37.18 20.52 -15.96
N LEU A 621 -37.36 21.26 -14.88
CA LEU A 621 -38.53 22.07 -14.59
C LEU A 621 -38.06 23.49 -14.36
N GLY A 622 -38.80 24.48 -14.85
CA GLY A 622 -38.45 25.86 -14.58
C GLY A 622 -39.58 26.84 -14.83
N VAL A 623 -39.36 28.07 -14.38
CA VAL A 623 -40.26 29.19 -14.59
C VAL A 623 -39.43 30.43 -14.88
N ALA A 624 -39.82 31.17 -15.90
CA ALA A 624 -39.28 32.50 -16.20
C ALA A 624 -40.34 33.58 -15.96
N LEU A 625 -39.93 34.69 -15.37
CA LEU A 625 -40.74 35.86 -15.10
C LEU A 625 -40.08 37.06 -15.78
N LYS A 626 -40.79 37.69 -16.72
CA LYS A 626 -40.35 38.88 -17.44
C LYS A 626 -41.04 40.11 -16.89
N ILE A 627 -40.28 41.14 -16.57
CA ILE A 627 -40.76 42.38 -15.95
C ILE A 627 -40.35 43.57 -16.83
N LYS A 628 -41.34 44.34 -17.28
CA LYS A 628 -41.18 45.58 -18.07
C LYS A 628 -40.24 45.42 -19.27
N SER A 629 -40.25 44.25 -19.91
CA SER A 629 -39.42 43.86 -21.06
C SER A 629 -37.89 43.86 -20.84
N HIS A 630 -37.34 44.55 -19.84
CA HIS A 630 -35.90 44.67 -19.61
C HIS A 630 -35.32 43.60 -18.70
N LEU A 631 -36.10 43.11 -17.74
CA LEU A 631 -35.62 42.18 -16.70
C LEU A 631 -36.29 40.82 -16.86
N THR A 632 -35.50 39.75 -16.83
CA THR A 632 -36.01 38.37 -16.76
C THR A 632 -35.35 37.62 -15.62
N LEU A 633 -36.18 37.02 -14.78
CA LEU A 633 -35.78 36.16 -13.68
C LEU A 633 -36.21 34.74 -14.00
N GLN A 634 -35.30 33.79 -13.88
CA GLN A 634 -35.60 32.38 -14.15
C GLN A 634 -35.11 31.51 -13.01
N ALA A 635 -35.96 30.59 -12.58
CA ALA A 635 -35.60 29.54 -11.63
C ALA A 635 -35.75 28.18 -12.31
N THR A 636 -34.76 27.31 -12.15
CA THR A 636 -34.76 25.97 -12.74
C THR A 636 -34.34 24.91 -11.73
N PHE A 637 -34.92 23.72 -11.88
CA PHE A 637 -34.54 22.51 -11.18
C PHE A 637 -34.30 21.39 -12.20
N ASN A 638 -33.11 20.81 -12.16
CA ASN A 638 -32.67 19.75 -13.04
C ASN A 638 -32.41 18.49 -12.22
N ARG A 639 -32.94 17.36 -12.67
CA ARG A 639 -32.65 16.03 -12.12
C ARG A 639 -32.08 15.14 -13.22
N GLN A 640 -30.88 14.62 -13.01
CA GLN A 640 -30.26 13.62 -13.89
C GLN A 640 -30.28 12.25 -13.22
N THR A 641 -30.66 11.22 -13.97
CA THR A 641 -30.76 9.84 -13.51
C THR A 641 -30.09 8.93 -14.54
N GLY A 642 -29.13 8.14 -14.09
CA GLY A 642 -28.53 7.01 -14.80
C GLY A 642 -28.49 5.79 -13.88
N LYS A 643 -27.96 4.66 -14.38
CA LYS A 643 -27.96 3.38 -13.64
C LYS A 643 -27.19 3.44 -12.30
N HIS A 644 -26.12 4.25 -12.24
CA HIS A 644 -25.21 4.38 -11.10
C HIS A 644 -24.85 5.86 -10.84
N TYR A 645 -25.79 6.75 -11.20
CA TYR A 645 -25.56 8.19 -11.22
C TYR A 645 -26.85 8.94 -10.95
N HIS A 646 -26.84 9.79 -9.93
CA HIS A 646 -27.94 10.71 -9.66
C HIS A 646 -27.40 12.11 -9.39
N ALA A 647 -27.99 13.11 -10.02
CA ALA A 647 -27.67 14.50 -9.73
C ALA A 647 -28.93 15.36 -9.68
N LYS A 648 -28.91 16.34 -8.78
CA LYS A 648 -29.93 17.37 -8.63
C LYS A 648 -29.25 18.73 -8.65
N GLN A 649 -29.81 19.67 -9.40
CA GLN A 649 -29.27 21.02 -9.48
C GLN A 649 -30.40 22.04 -9.53
N GLY A 650 -30.32 23.05 -8.67
CA GLY A 650 -31.06 24.30 -8.82
C GLY A 650 -30.20 25.34 -9.54
N ALA A 651 -30.83 26.17 -10.36
CA ALA A 651 -30.19 27.38 -10.87
C ALA A 651 -31.14 28.58 -10.82
N LEU A 652 -30.57 29.74 -10.51
CA LEU A 652 -31.22 31.04 -10.60
C LEU A 652 -30.50 31.86 -11.65
N ASN A 653 -31.23 32.30 -12.67
CA ASN A 653 -30.71 33.12 -13.75
C ASN A 653 -31.39 34.49 -13.72
N LEU A 654 -30.59 35.53 -13.84
CA LEU A 654 -31.01 36.92 -13.94
C LEU A 654 -30.51 37.44 -15.28
N GLN A 655 -31.40 38.03 -16.06
CA GLN A 655 -31.08 38.60 -17.35
C GLN A 655 -31.58 40.04 -17.42
N TRP A 656 -30.71 40.93 -17.86
CA TRP A 656 -30.99 42.34 -18.10
C TRP A 656 -30.76 42.65 -19.57
N THR A 657 -31.72 43.30 -20.22
CA THR A 657 -31.65 43.66 -21.64
C THR A 657 -31.80 45.17 -21.80
N PHE A 658 -30.91 45.78 -22.57
CA PHE A 658 -30.84 47.23 -22.78
C PHE A 658 -30.53 47.60 -24.23
#